data_AF-A0A0H4PJY6-F1
#
_entry.id   AF-A0A0H4PJY6-F1
#
_cell.length_a   1.000
_cell.length_b   1.000
_cell.length_c   1.000
_cell.angle_alpha   90.00
_cell.angle_beta   90.00
_cell.angle_gamma   90.00
#
_symmetry.space_group_name_H-M   'P 1'
#
loop_
_entity.id
_entity.type
_entity.pdbx_description
1 polymer ?
#
loop_
_entity_poly.entity_id
_entity_poly.type
_entity_poly.pdbx_seq_one_letter_code
_entity_poly.pdbx_strand_id
1 'polypeptide(L)'
;MNRWKLIHYFQLFSLIVLGACTTEYEHHSPTNGSISFQVKESFVGNERNRILELPVQGVNSVVLTIENEDGSQTIFDRKTLPILGLGDELLIEEINLSQGSYQISAFYLTDSSGNILYATPMEGSEFGEFLTQPLPIPFKVAASESQSLSLEIISTAGKNPEPFGFESGMAGFRETFYFFISAVREKFDDFMDFIPAELTVSQGDHILTQQLNGKLNKIVLPKTSEKYDFTLTYGPFQPIEKEITYDSLQTFEHQPLIFEMTKKRADAFYIGGTFKGNITLSNQAALDSFGLKGYDIIEGNLTIGNTPDDSEDPILDLSPLATIDQVKNNLNIINNPELRSLEGLNYLRYISQELIVKNNSLLESFYGLTSLEKLRGLNLTNNPSIRDFNGFNHVASTIESLHIENMEHFIGLKGEGFENAIKLKDVIILENPNLIHLSFPTQTENLNSKLYVTNNPALISFGGGDGGFRYLWILELNNNKSLENLEGLLQPNGEGIEDLIVLNTPKLTTLSPLFLAEQVGEIHLENNASLEDITAFSSAKIIFSDITIINNPQLKSLNGFEGGKELYYFVYKGTDPYPGYVWSPPVKITIKDNTSLVDFCALKDIKVTLANNLPFATEIKGNAFNPSFDNIRRGECKP
;
A
#
# COMPACT_ATOMS: atom_id res chain seq x y z
N MET A 1 -37.23 -31.28 -50.27
CA MET A 1 -35.97 -32.03 -50.48
C MET A 1 -35.52 -32.56 -49.13
N ASN A 2 -35.30 -33.88 -49.07
CA ASN A 2 -35.18 -34.73 -47.87
C ASN A 2 -34.07 -34.31 -46.89
N ARG A 3 -34.33 -34.23 -45.57
CA ARG A 3 -34.23 -35.27 -44.50
C ARG A 3 -32.76 -35.73 -44.30
N TRP A 4 -32.15 -35.73 -43.10
CA TRP A 4 -32.46 -36.49 -41.87
C TRP A 4 -31.74 -35.81 -40.67
N LYS A 5 -32.42 -35.41 -39.58
CA LYS A 5 -32.80 -36.13 -38.34
C LYS A 5 -31.63 -36.49 -37.41
N LEU A 6 -31.51 -35.89 -36.22
CA LEU A 6 -32.27 -36.08 -34.95
C LEU A 6 -31.95 -37.40 -34.20
N ILE A 7 -31.34 -37.23 -33.02
CA ILE A 7 -31.87 -37.59 -31.68
C ILE A 7 -31.79 -39.04 -31.14
N HIS A 8 -31.17 -39.10 -29.93
CA HIS A 8 -31.41 -39.91 -28.71
C HIS A 8 -31.02 -41.40 -28.61
N TYR A 9 -30.30 -41.78 -27.54
CA TYR A 9 -30.77 -42.33 -26.23
C TYR A 9 -29.55 -42.97 -25.53
N PHE A 10 -29.10 -42.53 -24.35
CA PHE A 10 -29.54 -42.93 -22.99
C PHE A 10 -29.17 -44.37 -22.57
N GLN A 11 -28.47 -44.43 -21.42
CA GLN A 11 -28.49 -45.45 -20.36
C GLN A 11 -27.63 -46.72 -20.39
N LEU A 12 -26.70 -46.72 -19.40
CA LEU A 12 -26.48 -47.71 -18.33
C LEU A 12 -26.20 -49.19 -18.64
N PHE A 13 -24.95 -49.56 -18.29
CA PHE A 13 -24.55 -50.60 -17.33
C PHE A 13 -24.94 -52.08 -17.54
N SER A 14 -23.86 -52.89 -17.55
CA SER A 14 -23.71 -54.32 -17.25
C SER A 14 -23.85 -55.34 -18.40
N LEU A 15 -22.70 -55.92 -18.81
CA LEU A 15 -22.45 -57.38 -18.82
C LEU A 15 -21.03 -57.72 -19.34
N ILE A 16 -20.10 -57.78 -18.38
CA ILE A 16 -19.01 -58.75 -18.12
C ILE A 16 -18.62 -59.80 -19.22
N VAL A 17 -17.34 -59.72 -19.64
CA VAL A 17 -16.30 -60.81 -19.83
C VAL A 17 -16.38 -61.63 -21.15
N LEU A 18 -15.38 -61.70 -22.05
CA LEU A 18 -13.94 -62.07 -21.97
C LEU A 18 -13.11 -61.51 -23.16
N GLY A 19 -11.84 -61.15 -22.89
CA GLY A 19 -10.67 -61.64 -23.66
C GLY A 19 -10.14 -60.83 -24.85
N ALA A 20 -9.18 -59.91 -24.60
CA ALA A 20 -7.84 -59.85 -25.22
C ALA A 20 -7.15 -58.49 -24.97
N CYS A 21 -6.07 -58.50 -24.17
CA CYS A 21 -5.01 -57.47 -24.11
C CYS A 21 -4.27 -57.35 -25.46
N THR A 22 -3.59 -56.29 -25.88
CA THR A 22 -3.31 -54.91 -25.42
C THR A 22 -2.50 -54.26 -26.57
N THR A 23 -2.69 -52.96 -26.83
CA THR A 23 -1.68 -51.89 -26.68
C THR A 23 -2.19 -50.64 -27.38
N GLU A 24 -2.63 -49.67 -26.58
CA GLU A 24 -2.85 -48.29 -26.98
C GLU A 24 -1.48 -47.62 -27.22
N TYR A 25 -1.34 -46.96 -28.35
CA TYR A 25 -0.23 -46.02 -28.57
C TYR A 25 -0.55 -44.74 -27.81
N GLU A 26 0.03 -44.57 -26.63
CA GLU A 26 0.16 -43.25 -26.00
C GLU A 26 1.05 -42.38 -26.89
N HIS A 27 0.47 -41.32 -27.46
CA HIS A 27 1.25 -40.20 -27.98
C HIS A 27 1.81 -39.43 -26.77
N HIS A 28 3.01 -39.80 -26.30
CA HIS A 28 3.79 -38.93 -25.43
C HIS A 28 4.14 -37.66 -26.22
N SER A 29 3.46 -36.56 -25.93
CA SER A 29 3.99 -35.24 -26.25
C SER A 29 5.26 -35.06 -25.43
N PRO A 30 6.38 -34.56 -25.99
CA PRO A 30 7.56 -34.29 -25.19
C PRO A 30 7.16 -33.29 -24.10
N THR A 31 7.18 -33.76 -22.87
CA THR A 31 6.98 -32.94 -21.68
C THR A 31 8.24 -32.10 -21.52
N ASN A 32 8.27 -30.94 -22.16
CA ASN A 32 9.37 -30.00 -21.99
C ASN A 32 9.47 -29.60 -20.51
N GLY A 33 10.70 -29.45 -20.03
CA GLY A 33 11.01 -28.76 -18.79
C GLY A 33 11.33 -27.30 -19.09
N SER A 34 11.28 -26.48 -18.05
CA SER A 34 11.44 -25.04 -18.18
C SER A 34 12.63 -24.53 -17.37
N ILE A 35 13.44 -23.67 -17.99
CA ILE A 35 14.69 -23.15 -17.41
C ILE A 35 14.57 -21.64 -17.28
N SER A 36 14.80 -21.16 -16.07
CA SER A 36 14.95 -19.74 -15.74
C SER A 36 16.39 -19.44 -15.32
N PHE A 37 16.77 -18.17 -15.43
CA PHE A 37 18.13 -17.71 -15.12
C PHE A 37 18.09 -16.61 -14.07
N GLN A 38 18.99 -16.72 -13.10
CA GLN A 38 19.35 -15.67 -12.17
C GLN A 38 20.80 -15.26 -12.46
N VAL A 39 21.07 -13.95 -12.47
CA VAL A 39 22.39 -13.42 -12.80
C VAL A 39 23.01 -12.79 -11.56
N LYS A 40 24.30 -13.06 -11.34
CA LYS A 40 25.09 -12.50 -10.24
C LYS A 40 26.38 -11.89 -10.78
N GLU A 41 26.64 -10.62 -10.46
CA GLU A 41 27.93 -10.00 -10.81
C GLU A 41 29.05 -10.52 -9.90
N SER A 42 30.16 -10.92 -10.51
CA SER A 42 31.43 -11.29 -9.89
C SER A 42 32.51 -10.29 -10.31
N PHE A 43 33.55 -10.17 -9.48
CA PHE A 43 34.53 -9.08 -9.58
C PHE A 43 35.95 -9.63 -9.72
N VAL A 44 36.78 -8.95 -10.51
CA VAL A 44 38.18 -9.34 -10.73
C VAL A 44 39.07 -8.66 -9.69
N GLY A 45 39.89 -9.45 -8.99
CA GLY A 45 40.87 -8.94 -8.03
C GLY A 45 40.27 -8.09 -6.90
N ASN A 46 40.76 -6.86 -6.75
CA ASN A 46 40.36 -5.95 -5.66
C ASN A 46 39.17 -5.04 -6.00
N GLU A 47 38.49 -5.24 -7.14
CA GLU A 47 37.31 -4.47 -7.56
C GLU A 47 36.22 -4.46 -6.47
N ARG A 48 36.08 -5.56 -5.72
CA ARG A 48 35.10 -5.72 -4.63
C ARG A 48 35.25 -4.73 -3.46
N ASN A 49 36.46 -4.22 -3.21
CA ASN A 49 36.72 -3.28 -2.09
C ASN A 49 36.55 -1.81 -2.48
N ARG A 50 36.25 -1.50 -3.76
CA ARG A 50 36.19 -0.12 -4.29
C ARG A 50 34.83 0.26 -4.87
N ILE A 51 33.91 -0.70 -5.02
CA ILE A 51 32.64 -0.52 -5.71
C ILE A 51 31.50 -0.71 -4.69
N LEU A 52 30.56 0.24 -4.62
CA LEU A 52 29.25 0.01 -4.01
C LEU A 52 28.58 -1.12 -4.81
N GLU A 53 28.08 -2.18 -4.16
CA GLU A 53 27.28 -3.22 -4.81
C GLU A 53 26.03 -2.58 -5.43
N LEU A 54 26.10 -2.22 -6.71
CA LEU A 54 24.98 -1.74 -7.52
C LEU A 54 24.49 -2.91 -8.38
N PRO A 55 23.18 -2.98 -8.66
CA PRO A 55 22.66 -4.00 -9.56
C PRO A 55 23.24 -3.84 -10.97
N VAL A 56 23.17 -4.92 -11.75
CA VAL A 56 23.57 -4.93 -13.16
C VAL A 56 22.68 -3.94 -13.92
N GLN A 57 23.30 -2.97 -14.61
CA GLN A 57 22.60 -1.84 -15.22
C GLN A 57 22.99 -1.66 -16.70
N GLY A 58 22.11 -1.01 -17.47
CA GLY A 58 22.36 -0.64 -18.87
C GLY A 58 22.20 -1.78 -19.89
N VAL A 59 21.71 -2.95 -19.48
CA VAL A 59 21.51 -4.13 -20.33
C VAL A 59 20.10 -4.15 -20.93
N ASN A 60 19.98 -4.57 -22.19
CA ASN A 60 18.72 -4.68 -22.92
C ASN A 60 18.37 -6.13 -23.29
N SER A 61 19.39 -6.93 -23.61
CA SER A 61 19.20 -8.32 -24.00
C SER A 61 20.29 -9.23 -23.44
N VAL A 62 19.95 -10.50 -23.30
CA VAL A 62 20.94 -11.57 -23.08
C VAL A 62 21.20 -12.28 -24.41
N VAL A 63 22.45 -12.65 -24.64
CA VAL A 63 22.84 -13.54 -25.72
C VAL A 63 23.44 -14.79 -25.09
N LEU A 64 22.91 -15.94 -25.46
CA LEU A 64 23.36 -17.22 -24.92
C LEU A 64 23.45 -18.30 -26.00
N THR A 65 24.32 -19.28 -25.76
CA THR A 65 24.41 -20.52 -26.53
C THR A 65 24.14 -21.71 -25.61
N ILE A 66 23.13 -22.52 -25.95
CA ILE A 66 22.88 -23.83 -25.31
C ILE A 66 23.22 -24.94 -26.32
N GLU A 67 24.01 -25.89 -25.87
CA GLU A 67 24.40 -27.09 -26.60
C GLU A 67 23.93 -28.34 -25.87
N ASN A 68 23.77 -29.45 -26.59
CA ASN A 68 23.60 -30.76 -25.95
C ASN A 68 24.90 -31.17 -25.24
N GLU A 69 24.82 -32.14 -24.33
CA GLU A 69 26.00 -32.68 -23.59
C GLU A 69 27.13 -33.18 -24.51
N ASP A 70 26.83 -33.54 -25.77
CA ASP A 70 27.82 -33.95 -26.78
C ASP A 70 28.43 -32.78 -27.60
N GLY A 71 28.06 -31.54 -27.27
CA GLY A 71 28.49 -30.32 -27.95
C GLY A 71 27.74 -30.02 -29.27
N SER A 72 26.73 -30.82 -29.62
CA SER A 72 25.89 -30.50 -30.78
C SER A 72 24.98 -29.30 -30.52
N GLN A 73 24.83 -28.44 -31.53
CA GLN A 73 24.07 -27.19 -31.40
C GLN A 73 22.57 -27.43 -31.19
N THR A 74 21.96 -26.58 -30.37
CA THR A 74 20.50 -26.47 -30.27
C THR A 74 19.98 -25.27 -31.07
N ILE A 75 18.66 -25.02 -31.03
CA ILE A 75 18.06 -23.80 -31.59
C ILE A 75 18.47 -22.52 -30.86
N PHE A 76 19.18 -22.64 -29.74
CA PHE A 76 19.65 -21.52 -28.93
C PHE A 76 21.09 -21.13 -29.25
N ASP A 77 21.62 -21.40 -30.45
CA ASP A 77 22.95 -20.91 -30.85
C ASP A 77 22.97 -19.38 -31.02
N ARG A 78 23.76 -18.69 -30.18
CA ARG A 78 23.86 -17.23 -30.10
C ARG A 78 22.49 -16.54 -30.09
N LYS A 79 21.55 -17.14 -29.35
CA LYS A 79 20.18 -16.64 -29.30
C LYS A 79 20.12 -15.39 -28.44
N THR A 80 19.59 -14.32 -29.01
CA THR A 80 19.25 -13.09 -28.28
C THR A 80 17.86 -13.22 -27.68
N LEU A 81 17.73 -12.99 -26.37
CA LEU A 81 16.47 -12.92 -25.64
C LEU A 81 16.34 -11.56 -24.95
N PRO A 82 15.13 -10.96 -24.92
CA PRO A 82 14.91 -9.72 -24.20
C PRO A 82 15.01 -9.94 -22.69
N ILE A 83 15.46 -8.90 -21.98
CA ILE A 83 15.41 -8.87 -20.52
C ILE A 83 14.07 -8.26 -20.09
N LEU A 84 13.35 -8.95 -19.21
CA LEU A 84 12.08 -8.51 -18.63
C LEU A 84 12.41 -7.88 -17.26
N GLY A 85 12.44 -6.55 -17.16
CA GLY A 85 12.84 -5.86 -15.93
C GLY A 85 11.73 -5.86 -14.86
N LEU A 86 12.08 -6.22 -13.62
CA LEU A 86 11.23 -6.04 -12.43
C LEU A 86 12.13 -5.77 -11.20
N GLY A 87 12.39 -4.50 -10.89
CA GLY A 87 13.23 -4.10 -9.76
C GLY A 87 14.74 -4.29 -10.00
N ASP A 88 15.45 -4.80 -8.99
CA ASP A 88 16.92 -4.99 -9.02
C ASP A 88 17.34 -6.38 -9.56
N GLU A 89 16.39 -7.24 -9.91
CA GLU A 89 16.64 -8.58 -10.47
C GLU A 89 16.44 -8.61 -12.00
N LEU A 90 17.41 -9.19 -12.72
CA LEU A 90 17.31 -9.43 -14.15
C LEU A 90 16.53 -10.72 -14.40
N LEU A 91 15.30 -10.61 -14.92
CA LEU A 91 14.55 -11.77 -15.39
C LEU A 91 14.74 -11.94 -16.89
N ILE A 92 15.06 -13.17 -17.28
CA ILE A 92 15.13 -13.61 -18.68
C ILE A 92 13.91 -14.48 -18.95
N GLU A 93 13.36 -14.39 -20.17
CA GLU A 93 12.26 -15.25 -20.61
C GLU A 93 12.58 -16.73 -20.37
N GLU A 94 11.59 -17.46 -19.85
CA GLU A 94 11.72 -18.87 -19.53
C GLU A 94 11.97 -19.71 -20.80
N ILE A 95 13.03 -20.50 -20.79
CA ILE A 95 13.42 -21.34 -21.92
C ILE A 95 12.83 -22.74 -21.76
N ASN A 96 12.05 -23.16 -22.75
CA ASN A 96 11.50 -24.52 -22.80
C ASN A 96 12.44 -25.44 -23.59
N LEU A 97 12.92 -26.50 -22.94
CA LEU A 97 13.77 -27.54 -23.54
C LEU A 97 13.17 -28.92 -23.30
N SER A 98 13.39 -29.83 -24.24
CA SER A 98 13.02 -31.23 -24.05
C SER A 98 13.92 -31.87 -22.98
N GLN A 99 13.41 -32.89 -22.31
CA GLN A 99 14.18 -33.63 -21.30
C GLN A 99 15.54 -34.09 -21.86
N GLY A 100 16.63 -33.77 -21.15
CA GLY A 100 17.99 -34.06 -21.63
C GLY A 100 19.08 -33.38 -20.79
N SER A 101 20.34 -33.70 -21.10
CA SER A 101 21.52 -33.02 -20.56
C SER A 101 22.01 -31.97 -21.56
N TYR A 102 22.32 -30.78 -21.06
CA TYR A 102 22.75 -29.64 -21.88
C TYR A 102 23.92 -28.92 -21.21
N GLN A 103 24.55 -28.02 -21.95
CA GLN A 103 25.52 -27.07 -21.42
C GLN A 103 25.29 -25.68 -22.00
N ILE A 104 25.57 -24.66 -21.20
CA ILE A 104 25.65 -23.28 -21.68
C ILE A 104 27.10 -23.05 -22.09
N SER A 105 27.35 -22.73 -23.36
CA SER A 105 28.71 -22.52 -23.90
C SER A 105 29.03 -21.04 -24.17
N ALA A 106 28.02 -20.18 -24.19
CA ALA A 106 28.17 -18.73 -24.25
C ALA A 106 27.07 -18.05 -23.43
N PHE A 107 27.43 -17.01 -22.68
CA PHE A 107 26.47 -16.18 -21.96
C PHE A 107 27.03 -14.77 -21.77
N TYR A 108 26.35 -13.77 -22.32
CA TYR A 108 26.71 -12.36 -22.16
C TYR A 108 25.50 -11.44 -22.26
N LEU A 109 25.56 -10.30 -21.58
CA LEU A 109 24.52 -9.27 -21.57
C LEU A 109 24.95 -8.10 -22.46
N THR A 110 24.02 -7.63 -23.29
CA THR A 110 24.28 -6.54 -24.24
C THR A 110 23.36 -5.36 -24.03
N ASP A 111 23.83 -4.18 -24.44
CA ASP A 111 22.97 -3.00 -24.60
C ASP A 111 22.10 -3.10 -25.88
N SER A 112 21.30 -2.07 -26.13
CA SER A 112 20.43 -1.94 -27.32
C SER A 112 21.19 -1.89 -28.66
N SER A 113 22.48 -1.58 -28.62
CA SER A 113 23.36 -1.49 -29.79
C SER A 113 24.15 -2.79 -30.03
N GLY A 114 23.97 -3.81 -29.18
CA GLY A 114 24.67 -5.08 -29.26
C GLY A 114 26.09 -5.05 -28.69
N ASN A 115 26.46 -4.02 -27.91
CA ASN A 115 27.74 -4.03 -27.19
C ASN A 115 27.64 -4.93 -25.96
N ILE A 116 28.67 -5.74 -25.72
CA ILE A 116 28.73 -6.66 -24.60
C ILE A 116 29.20 -5.89 -23.37
N LEU A 117 28.31 -5.72 -22.38
CA LEU A 117 28.59 -5.02 -21.12
C LEU A 117 29.06 -5.94 -20.01
N TYR A 118 28.59 -7.19 -20.05
CA TYR A 118 28.89 -8.24 -19.09
C TYR A 118 29.01 -9.58 -19.80
N ALA A 119 29.93 -10.43 -19.35
CA ALA A 119 30.09 -11.76 -19.90
C ALA A 119 30.48 -12.77 -18.82
N THR A 120 30.07 -14.03 -19.00
CA THR A 120 30.56 -15.15 -18.21
C THR A 120 31.85 -15.67 -18.85
N PRO A 121 33.01 -15.62 -18.16
CA PRO A 121 34.26 -16.17 -18.67
C PRO A 121 34.24 -17.69 -18.87
N MET A 122 35.11 -18.18 -19.76
CA MET A 122 35.35 -19.60 -19.98
C MET A 122 36.28 -20.20 -18.91
N GLU A 123 36.10 -21.49 -18.62
CA GLU A 123 36.96 -22.27 -17.76
C GLU A 123 38.39 -22.26 -18.31
N GLY A 124 39.38 -22.03 -17.43
CA GLY A 124 40.78 -21.92 -17.81
C GLY A 124 41.19 -20.58 -18.42
N SER A 125 40.27 -19.62 -18.58
CA SER A 125 40.60 -18.22 -18.86
C SER A 125 41.05 -17.48 -17.59
N GLU A 126 41.76 -16.36 -17.75
CA GLU A 126 42.23 -15.54 -16.62
C GLU A 126 41.08 -15.11 -15.70
N PHE A 127 39.94 -14.70 -16.28
CA PHE A 127 38.79 -14.27 -15.50
C PHE A 127 37.88 -15.43 -15.07
N GLY A 128 38.02 -16.61 -15.67
CA GLY A 128 37.34 -17.84 -15.25
C GLY A 128 37.69 -18.27 -13.83
N GLU A 129 38.90 -17.94 -13.35
CA GLU A 129 39.34 -18.25 -11.97
C GLU A 129 38.56 -17.50 -10.88
N PHE A 130 37.84 -16.42 -11.25
CA PHE A 130 37.05 -15.62 -10.31
C PHE A 130 35.59 -16.09 -10.20
N LEU A 131 35.19 -17.07 -11.01
CA LEU A 131 33.85 -17.65 -10.97
C LEU A 131 33.85 -18.96 -10.20
N THR A 132 32.75 -19.23 -9.51
CA THR A 132 32.47 -20.55 -8.94
C THR A 132 32.06 -21.56 -10.01
N GLN A 133 31.42 -21.10 -11.10
CA GLN A 133 31.04 -21.91 -12.25
C GLN A 133 31.28 -21.15 -13.58
N PRO A 134 32.47 -21.26 -14.19
CA PRO A 134 32.75 -20.69 -15.51
C PRO A 134 32.16 -21.54 -16.65
N LEU A 135 32.09 -20.98 -17.88
CA LEU A 135 31.60 -21.69 -19.07
C LEU A 135 32.58 -22.79 -19.54
N PRO A 136 32.12 -23.94 -20.06
CA PRO A 136 30.73 -24.32 -20.26
C PRO A 136 30.06 -24.82 -18.98
N ILE A 137 28.81 -24.43 -18.74
CA ILE A 137 28.06 -24.79 -17.51
C ILE A 137 27.05 -25.90 -17.82
N PRO A 138 27.25 -27.13 -17.30
CA PRO A 138 26.34 -28.24 -17.56
C PRO A 138 25.06 -28.17 -16.70
N PHE A 139 23.92 -28.55 -17.27
CA PHE A 139 22.64 -28.67 -16.57
C PHE A 139 21.76 -29.79 -17.15
N LYS A 140 20.71 -30.19 -16.42
CA LYS A 140 19.78 -31.26 -16.84
C LYS A 140 18.35 -30.77 -16.78
N VAL A 141 17.60 -31.02 -17.85
CA VAL A 141 16.18 -30.69 -17.94
C VAL A 141 15.37 -31.95 -17.65
N ALA A 142 14.51 -31.89 -16.63
CA ALA A 142 13.54 -32.93 -16.31
C ALA A 142 12.15 -32.60 -16.88
N ALA A 143 11.34 -33.63 -17.12
CA ALA A 143 10.02 -33.48 -17.72
C ALA A 143 9.03 -32.74 -16.80
N SER A 144 8.41 -31.66 -17.30
CA SER A 144 7.41 -30.86 -16.56
C SER A 144 7.90 -30.27 -15.24
N GLU A 145 9.21 -30.08 -15.09
CA GLU A 145 9.83 -29.39 -13.96
C GLU A 145 10.41 -28.05 -14.39
N SER A 146 10.39 -27.08 -13.46
CA SER A 146 11.02 -25.77 -13.62
C SER A 146 12.31 -25.70 -12.80
N GLN A 147 13.41 -25.35 -13.44
CA GLN A 147 14.71 -25.18 -12.79
C GLN A 147 15.20 -23.74 -12.95
N SER A 148 15.85 -23.20 -11.91
CA SER A 148 16.54 -21.91 -11.96
C SER A 148 18.05 -22.11 -11.92
N LEU A 149 18.76 -21.52 -12.89
CA LEU A 149 20.23 -21.55 -12.98
C LEU A 149 20.80 -20.20 -12.55
N SER A 150 21.76 -20.21 -11.62
CA SER A 150 22.48 -19.01 -11.20
C SER A 150 23.77 -18.87 -12.00
N LEU A 151 23.86 -17.82 -12.82
CA LEU A 151 25.01 -17.55 -13.69
C LEU A 151 25.80 -16.37 -13.15
N GLU A 152 27.12 -16.52 -13.11
CA GLU A 152 28.02 -15.44 -12.73
C GLU A 152 28.51 -14.68 -13.97
N ILE A 153 28.55 -13.36 -13.88
CA ILE A 153 29.01 -12.49 -14.96
C ILE A 153 30.07 -11.52 -14.44
N ILE A 154 30.97 -11.08 -15.32
CA ILE A 154 31.96 -10.05 -15.04
C ILE A 154 31.75 -8.89 -16.01
N SER A 155 31.82 -7.66 -15.51
CA SER A 155 31.79 -6.47 -16.36
C SER A 155 32.96 -6.46 -17.33
N THR A 156 32.68 -6.22 -18.61
CA THR A 156 33.69 -6.08 -19.68
C THR A 156 34.36 -4.70 -19.68
N ALA A 157 33.95 -3.80 -18.78
CA ALA A 157 34.51 -2.45 -18.67
C ALA A 157 36.03 -2.46 -18.54
N GLY A 158 36.72 -1.77 -19.46
CA GLY A 158 38.17 -1.64 -19.53
C GLY A 158 38.91 -2.95 -19.85
N LYS A 159 38.23 -4.00 -20.32
CA LYS A 159 38.80 -5.34 -20.51
C LYS A 159 38.67 -5.80 -21.96
N ASN A 160 39.68 -6.54 -22.43
CA ASN A 160 39.67 -7.18 -23.75
C ASN A 160 38.93 -8.55 -23.68
N PRO A 161 38.52 -9.15 -24.81
CA PRO A 161 37.85 -10.45 -24.85
C PRO A 161 38.72 -11.64 -24.39
N GLU A 162 40.03 -11.59 -24.59
CA GLU A 162 40.92 -12.75 -24.39
C GLU A 162 41.01 -13.22 -22.93
N PRO A 163 41.08 -12.33 -21.91
CA PRO A 163 40.99 -12.73 -20.51
C PRO A 163 39.70 -13.45 -20.11
N PHE A 164 38.61 -13.27 -20.86
CA PHE A 164 37.35 -14.02 -20.68
C PHE A 164 37.37 -15.38 -21.39
N GLY A 165 38.40 -15.69 -22.18
CA GLY A 165 38.48 -16.87 -23.02
C GLY A 165 37.88 -16.71 -24.42
N PHE A 166 37.49 -15.48 -24.81
CA PHE A 166 36.90 -15.22 -26.13
C PHE A 166 37.96 -14.85 -27.18
N GLU A 167 37.58 -14.99 -28.46
CA GLU A 167 38.45 -14.66 -29.59
C GLU A 167 38.77 -13.15 -29.67
N SER A 168 40.00 -12.84 -30.06
CA SER A 168 40.43 -11.46 -30.29
C SER A 168 39.56 -10.77 -31.34
N GLY A 169 39.09 -9.56 -31.06
CA GLY A 169 38.23 -8.80 -31.96
C GLY A 169 36.78 -9.32 -32.04
N MET A 170 36.34 -10.12 -31.06
CA MET A 170 34.94 -10.54 -30.94
C MET A 170 33.98 -9.35 -31.09
N ALA A 171 33.04 -9.46 -32.03
CA ALA A 171 32.04 -8.43 -32.26
C ALA A 171 31.24 -8.16 -30.98
N GLY A 172 31.04 -6.87 -30.66
CA GLY A 172 30.37 -6.44 -29.44
C GLY A 172 31.31 -6.14 -28.26
N PHE A 173 32.55 -6.66 -28.25
CA PHE A 173 33.58 -6.22 -27.31
C PHE A 173 34.16 -4.87 -27.77
N ARG A 174 33.81 -3.79 -27.05
CA ARG A 174 34.38 -2.46 -27.24
C ARG A 174 35.13 -2.05 -25.99
N GLU A 175 36.22 -1.29 -26.15
CA GLU A 175 36.87 -0.64 -25.00
C GLU A 175 35.85 0.31 -24.37
N THR A 176 35.41 -0.01 -23.16
CA THR A 176 34.40 0.74 -22.41
C THR A 176 34.98 1.24 -21.10
N PHE A 177 34.35 2.24 -20.51
CA PHE A 177 34.69 2.76 -19.19
C PHE A 177 33.39 3.01 -18.42
N TYR A 178 33.51 3.24 -17.11
CA TYR A 178 32.35 3.51 -16.27
C TYR A 178 32.55 4.77 -15.43
N PHE A 179 31.44 5.36 -15.02
CA PHE A 179 31.39 6.47 -14.08
C PHE A 179 30.09 6.42 -13.28
N PHE A 180 30.04 7.16 -12.17
CA PHE A 180 28.83 7.28 -11.36
C PHE A 180 28.09 8.58 -11.65
N ILE A 181 26.76 8.52 -11.64
CA ILE A 181 25.88 9.66 -11.88
C ILE A 181 24.70 9.68 -10.89
N SER A 182 24.24 10.87 -10.54
CA SER A 182 22.96 11.06 -9.86
C SER A 182 22.28 12.37 -10.27
N ALA A 183 20.96 12.37 -10.24
CA ALA A 183 20.14 13.58 -10.33
C ALA A 183 19.72 14.01 -8.93
N VAL A 184 19.78 15.30 -8.64
CA VAL A 184 19.34 15.90 -7.37
C VAL A 184 18.43 17.09 -7.65
N ARG A 185 17.47 17.30 -6.76
CA ARG A 185 16.59 18.48 -6.79
C ARG A 185 17.23 19.68 -6.11
N GLU A 186 17.89 19.42 -4.99
CA GLU A 186 18.56 20.42 -4.18
C GLU A 186 19.86 19.83 -3.62
N LYS A 187 20.87 20.68 -3.56
CA LYS A 187 22.17 20.36 -2.97
C LYS A 187 22.51 21.45 -1.95
N PHE A 188 22.54 21.10 -0.67
CA PHE A 188 22.89 22.02 0.41
C PHE A 188 23.93 21.38 1.33
N ASP A 189 25.11 21.99 1.44
CA ASP A 189 26.28 21.43 2.12
C ASP A 189 26.55 19.97 1.67
N ASP A 190 26.44 19.00 2.58
CA ASP A 190 26.59 17.57 2.33
C ASP A 190 25.24 16.84 2.07
N PHE A 191 24.11 17.55 2.15
CA PHE A 191 22.78 16.99 1.89
C PHE A 191 22.44 17.03 0.40
N MET A 192 21.99 15.89 -0.14
CA MET A 192 21.54 15.73 -1.52
C MET A 192 20.13 15.12 -1.53
N ASP A 193 19.15 15.86 -2.06
CA ASP A 193 17.80 15.35 -2.31
C ASP A 193 17.78 14.64 -3.67
N PHE A 194 18.13 13.36 -3.66
CA PHE A 194 18.22 12.54 -4.87
C PHE A 194 16.84 12.29 -5.48
N ILE A 195 16.76 12.40 -6.81
CA ILE A 195 15.52 12.21 -7.56
C ILE A 195 15.74 11.22 -8.71
N PRO A 196 14.71 10.45 -9.09
CA PRO A 196 14.81 9.65 -10.29
C PRO A 196 14.90 10.54 -11.53
N ALA A 197 15.40 9.99 -12.63
CA ALA A 197 15.47 10.68 -13.92
C ALA A 197 15.72 9.68 -15.04
N GLU A 198 15.30 10.01 -16.25
CA GLU A 198 15.69 9.28 -17.45
C GLU A 198 16.95 9.93 -18.04
N LEU A 199 18.02 9.14 -18.14
CA LEU A 199 19.25 9.52 -18.82
C LEU A 199 19.27 8.92 -20.22
N THR A 200 19.44 9.77 -21.22
CA THR A 200 19.81 9.38 -22.58
C THR A 200 21.22 9.88 -22.89
N VAL A 201 22.08 8.99 -23.38
CA VAL A 201 23.41 9.35 -23.86
C VAL A 201 23.54 8.93 -25.31
N SER A 202 23.73 9.90 -26.21
CA SER A 202 23.99 9.63 -27.63
C SER A 202 25.45 9.90 -28.00
N GLN A 203 26.00 9.04 -28.86
CA GLN A 203 27.36 9.16 -29.38
C GLN A 203 27.44 8.51 -30.77
N GLY A 204 27.38 9.33 -31.83
CA GLY A 204 27.24 8.83 -33.20
C GLY A 204 25.97 8.00 -33.37
N ASP A 205 26.09 6.76 -33.83
CA ASP A 205 24.96 5.82 -33.97
C ASP A 205 24.57 5.10 -32.66
N HIS A 206 25.33 5.29 -31.57
CA HIS A 206 25.05 4.65 -30.29
C HIS A 206 24.13 5.51 -29.41
N ILE A 207 23.08 4.90 -28.86
CA ILE A 207 22.16 5.55 -27.93
C ILE A 207 21.95 4.62 -26.72
N LEU A 208 22.37 5.08 -25.56
CA LEU A 208 22.04 4.49 -24.26
C LEU A 208 20.84 5.24 -23.68
N THR A 209 19.82 4.52 -23.18
CA THR A 209 18.76 5.09 -22.35
C THR A 209 18.66 4.28 -21.07
N GLN A 210 18.69 4.96 -19.92
CA GLN A 210 18.71 4.33 -18.59
C GLN A 210 17.90 5.15 -17.59
N GLN A 211 17.06 4.47 -16.82
CA GLN A 211 16.38 5.06 -15.66
C GLN A 211 17.33 5.14 -14.47
N LEU A 212 17.40 6.32 -13.85
CA LEU A 212 18.13 6.57 -12.62
C LEU A 212 17.16 6.41 -11.44
N ASN A 213 17.53 5.61 -10.44
CA ASN A 213 16.61 5.21 -9.37
C ASN A 213 16.62 6.16 -8.15
N GLY A 214 16.88 7.45 -8.34
CA GLY A 214 16.94 8.42 -7.23
C GLY A 214 18.03 8.13 -6.21
N LYS A 215 19.15 7.56 -6.66
CA LYS A 215 20.35 7.21 -5.90
C LYS A 215 21.59 7.34 -6.79
N LEU A 216 22.71 6.79 -6.35
CA LEU A 216 23.90 6.58 -7.18
C LEU A 216 23.63 5.53 -8.27
N ASN A 217 23.97 5.84 -9.52
CA ASN A 217 23.83 4.91 -10.65
C ASN A 217 25.18 4.74 -11.35
N LYS A 218 25.47 3.53 -11.84
CA LYS A 218 26.67 3.24 -12.62
C LYS A 218 26.30 3.27 -14.10
N ILE A 219 27.04 4.07 -14.86
CA ILE A 219 26.88 4.16 -16.31
C ILE A 219 28.13 3.56 -16.95
N VAL A 220 27.93 2.71 -17.95
CA VAL A 220 29.00 2.11 -18.76
C VAL A 220 28.84 2.62 -20.18
N LEU A 221 29.90 3.21 -20.74
CA LEU A 221 29.90 3.74 -22.11
C LEU A 221 31.10 3.24 -22.90
N PRO A 222 30.98 3.09 -24.23
CA PRO A 222 32.13 2.85 -25.10
C PRO A 222 33.05 4.07 -25.09
N LYS A 223 34.36 3.85 -25.04
CA LYS A 223 35.37 4.91 -25.13
C LYS A 223 35.42 5.47 -26.55
N THR A 224 35.49 6.79 -26.65
CA THR A 224 35.61 7.49 -27.93
C THR A 224 36.44 8.77 -27.78
N SER A 225 36.90 9.28 -28.92
CA SER A 225 37.48 10.63 -29.01
C SER A 225 36.44 11.72 -29.26
N GLU A 226 35.22 11.34 -29.63
CA GLU A 226 34.08 12.25 -29.78
C GLU A 226 33.47 12.61 -28.42
N LYS A 227 32.60 13.63 -28.40
CA LYS A 227 31.82 13.96 -27.22
C LYS A 227 30.59 13.05 -27.12
N TYR A 228 30.09 12.92 -25.89
CA TYR A 228 28.83 12.28 -25.60
C TYR A 228 27.77 13.35 -25.34
N ASP A 229 26.60 13.21 -25.97
CA ASP A 229 25.48 14.11 -25.77
C ASP A 229 24.55 13.51 -24.71
N PHE A 230 24.54 14.14 -23.54
CA PHE A 230 23.72 13.75 -22.40
C PHE A 230 22.41 14.53 -22.45
N THR A 231 21.29 13.83 -22.37
CA THR A 231 19.98 14.39 -22.09
C THR A 231 19.45 13.74 -20.82
N LEU A 232 19.13 14.55 -19.81
CA LEU A 232 18.56 14.08 -18.56
C LEU A 232 17.18 14.71 -18.36
N THR A 233 16.14 13.89 -18.22
CA THR A 233 14.76 14.36 -18.06
C THR A 233 14.12 13.79 -16.79
N TYR A 234 13.29 14.60 -16.13
CA TYR A 234 12.49 14.14 -15.01
C TYR A 234 11.34 15.11 -14.76
N GLY A 235 10.12 14.65 -15.01
CA GLY A 235 8.90 15.34 -14.61
C GLY A 235 8.86 16.85 -14.87
N PRO A 236 8.52 17.69 -13.87
CA PRO A 236 8.34 19.13 -14.05
C PRO A 236 9.67 19.88 -14.22
N PHE A 237 10.81 19.20 -14.14
CA PHE A 237 12.12 19.81 -14.26
C PHE A 237 12.47 20.03 -15.73
N GLN A 238 13.25 21.07 -16.00
CA GLN A 238 13.78 21.31 -17.34
C GLN A 238 14.77 20.20 -17.72
N PRO A 239 14.69 19.67 -18.95
CA PRO A 239 15.71 18.78 -19.48
C PRO A 239 17.09 19.41 -19.37
N ILE A 240 18.07 18.60 -18.95
CA ILE A 240 19.48 19.00 -18.97
C ILE A 240 20.12 18.37 -20.20
N GLU A 241 20.61 19.22 -21.10
CA GLU A 241 21.40 18.82 -22.26
C GLU A 241 22.86 19.25 -22.06
N LYS A 242 23.81 18.31 -22.15
CA LYS A 242 25.25 18.60 -22.06
C LYS A 242 26.08 17.72 -22.99
N GLU A 243 27.04 18.32 -23.66
CA GLU A 243 28.12 17.57 -24.30
C GLU A 243 29.27 17.36 -23.29
N ILE A 244 29.67 16.11 -23.06
CA ILE A 244 30.76 15.77 -22.12
C ILE A 244 31.81 14.91 -22.84
N THR A 245 33.10 15.13 -22.56
CA THR A 245 34.19 14.32 -23.13
C THR A 245 34.48 13.09 -22.28
N TYR A 246 35.04 12.04 -22.90
CA TYR A 246 35.60 10.89 -22.19
C TYR A 246 36.55 11.32 -21.07
N ASP A 247 37.46 12.26 -21.36
CA ASP A 247 38.46 12.71 -20.39
C ASP A 247 37.86 13.33 -19.13
N SER A 248 36.67 13.94 -19.24
CA SER A 248 35.94 14.46 -18.09
C SER A 248 35.19 13.35 -17.37
N LEU A 249 34.54 12.44 -18.10
CA LEU A 249 33.70 11.40 -17.50
C LEU A 249 34.52 10.40 -16.67
N GLN A 250 35.73 10.05 -17.11
CA GLN A 250 36.62 9.15 -16.36
C GLN A 250 36.98 9.67 -14.97
N THR A 251 36.90 10.98 -14.73
CA THR A 251 37.19 11.56 -13.40
C THR A 251 36.10 11.24 -12.37
N PHE A 252 34.90 10.85 -12.82
CA PHE A 252 33.75 10.53 -11.97
C PHE A 252 33.67 9.05 -11.57
N GLU A 253 34.79 8.32 -11.65
CA GLU A 253 34.92 6.95 -11.14
C GLU A 253 34.89 6.91 -9.60
N HIS A 254 35.40 7.95 -8.94
CA HIS A 254 35.51 7.99 -7.46
C HIS A 254 34.64 9.08 -6.82
N GLN A 255 34.10 10.01 -7.62
CA GLN A 255 33.15 11.02 -7.19
C GLN A 255 32.04 11.10 -8.23
N PRO A 256 30.76 11.00 -7.88
CA PRO A 256 29.71 10.98 -8.88
C PRO A 256 29.56 12.31 -9.61
N LEU A 257 29.19 12.22 -10.89
CA LEU A 257 28.64 13.32 -11.64
C LEU A 257 27.23 13.65 -11.11
N ILE A 258 27.10 14.80 -10.46
CA ILE A 258 25.82 15.26 -9.90
C ILE A 258 25.18 16.28 -10.83
N PHE A 259 23.96 15.99 -11.26
CA PHE A 259 23.11 16.93 -11.99
C PHE A 259 22.04 17.51 -11.06
N GLU A 260 22.14 18.79 -10.76
CA GLU A 260 21.08 19.54 -10.08
C GLU A 260 20.01 19.97 -11.09
N MET A 261 18.80 19.47 -10.93
CA MET A 261 17.68 19.74 -11.83
C MET A 261 16.89 20.98 -11.36
N THR A 262 16.47 21.82 -12.31
CA THR A 262 15.67 23.02 -12.02
C THR A 262 14.33 23.01 -12.76
N LYS A 263 13.27 23.48 -12.11
CA LYS A 263 11.96 23.70 -12.75
C LYS A 263 11.87 25.06 -13.46
N LYS A 264 12.89 25.92 -13.32
CA LYS A 264 12.87 27.29 -13.84
C LYS A 264 12.75 27.30 -15.36
N ARG A 265 11.64 27.85 -15.86
CA ARG A 265 11.43 28.09 -17.30
C ARG A 265 11.93 29.46 -17.71
N ALA A 266 12.24 29.61 -19.00
CA ALA A 266 12.68 30.88 -19.58
C ALA A 266 11.53 31.86 -19.88
N ASP A 267 10.27 31.43 -19.77
CA ASP A 267 9.11 32.26 -20.04
C ASP A 267 8.89 33.34 -18.96
N ALA A 268 8.26 34.45 -19.35
CA ALA A 268 8.04 35.59 -18.46
C ALA A 268 6.93 35.36 -17.40
N PHE A 269 6.20 34.24 -17.49
CA PHE A 269 5.11 33.94 -16.56
C PHE A 269 5.60 33.13 -15.36
N TYR A 270 6.70 32.39 -15.50
CA TYR A 270 7.31 31.60 -14.44
C TYR A 270 7.80 32.48 -13.28
N ILE A 271 7.36 32.14 -12.07
CA ILE A 271 7.77 32.78 -10.81
C ILE A 271 8.60 31.78 -9.99
N GLY A 272 8.14 30.53 -9.86
CA GLY A 272 8.80 29.50 -9.05
C GLY A 272 8.65 29.71 -7.54
N GLY A 273 9.14 28.75 -6.75
CA GLY A 273 9.25 28.86 -5.30
C GLY A 273 7.89 28.78 -4.58
N THR A 274 7.71 29.61 -3.56
CA THR A 274 6.59 29.49 -2.62
C THR A 274 5.49 30.51 -2.88
N PHE A 275 4.26 30.02 -3.10
CA PHE A 275 3.05 30.82 -2.98
C PHE A 275 2.65 30.98 -1.52
N LYS A 276 2.41 32.22 -1.07
CA LYS A 276 2.02 32.51 0.32
C LYS A 276 0.52 32.74 0.46
N GLY A 277 -0.11 31.97 1.35
CA GLY A 277 -1.54 32.07 1.63
C GLY A 277 -2.36 30.96 0.99
N ASN A 278 -3.68 31.07 1.14
CA ASN A 278 -4.64 30.10 0.60
C ASN A 278 -5.00 30.45 -0.84
N ILE A 279 -5.18 29.44 -1.69
CA ILE A 279 -5.60 29.59 -3.08
C ILE A 279 -6.79 28.67 -3.39
N THR A 280 -7.72 29.18 -4.19
CA THR A 280 -8.86 28.42 -4.71
C THR A 280 -8.88 28.54 -6.23
N LEU A 281 -8.85 27.41 -6.91
CA LEU A 281 -8.88 27.28 -8.36
C LEU A 281 -10.22 26.61 -8.72
N SER A 282 -11.20 27.39 -9.17
CA SER A 282 -12.60 26.93 -9.34
C SER A 282 -13.00 26.65 -10.79
N ASN A 283 -12.07 26.71 -11.73
CA ASN A 283 -12.25 26.36 -13.14
C ASN A 283 -10.89 26.10 -13.80
N GLN A 284 -10.90 25.54 -15.02
CA GLN A 284 -9.68 25.17 -15.73
C GLN A 284 -8.83 26.40 -16.07
N ALA A 285 -9.42 27.50 -16.53
CA ALA A 285 -8.66 28.69 -16.89
C ALA A 285 -7.88 29.31 -15.71
N ALA A 286 -8.45 29.30 -14.50
CA ALA A 286 -7.78 29.74 -13.29
C ALA A 286 -6.62 28.79 -12.91
N LEU A 287 -6.84 27.49 -13.06
CA LEU A 287 -5.83 26.46 -12.80
C LEU A 287 -4.65 26.60 -13.77
N ASP A 288 -4.92 26.72 -15.08
CA ASP A 288 -3.92 26.91 -16.12
C ASP A 288 -3.08 28.18 -15.86
N SER A 289 -3.76 29.30 -15.57
CA SER A 289 -3.12 30.58 -15.28
C SER A 289 -2.23 30.52 -14.04
N PHE A 290 -2.63 29.74 -13.03
CA PHE A 290 -1.84 29.51 -11.83
C PHE A 290 -0.64 28.60 -12.12
N GLY A 291 -0.83 27.52 -12.87
CA GLY A 291 0.23 26.59 -13.28
C GLY A 291 1.34 27.24 -14.11
N LEU A 292 1.01 28.26 -14.90
CA LEU A 292 2.01 29.08 -15.60
C LEU A 292 3.00 29.77 -14.65
N LYS A 293 2.66 29.97 -13.37
CA LYS A 293 3.57 30.56 -12.37
C LYS A 293 4.61 29.56 -11.87
N GLY A 294 4.37 28.25 -12.03
CA GLY A 294 5.33 27.20 -11.73
C GLY A 294 5.75 27.13 -10.26
N TYR A 295 4.85 27.45 -9.32
CA TYR A 295 5.13 27.35 -7.89
C TYR A 295 5.45 25.90 -7.48
N ASP A 296 6.31 25.77 -6.49
CA ASP A 296 6.75 24.51 -5.88
C ASP A 296 6.01 24.21 -4.58
N ILE A 297 5.75 25.26 -3.79
CA ILE A 297 5.22 25.15 -2.43
C ILE A 297 4.02 26.07 -2.28
N ILE A 298 2.94 25.56 -1.70
CA ILE A 298 1.81 26.35 -1.21
C ILE A 298 1.92 26.47 0.31
N GLU A 299 2.26 27.67 0.80
CA GLU A 299 2.28 28.01 2.23
C GLU A 299 0.86 28.39 2.72
N GLY A 300 -0.07 27.45 2.56
CA GLY A 300 -1.49 27.60 2.85
C GLY A 300 -2.31 26.43 2.33
N ASN A 301 -3.62 26.61 2.24
CA ASN A 301 -4.53 25.63 1.63
C ASN A 301 -4.52 25.78 0.10
N LEU A 302 -4.47 24.65 -0.61
CA LEU A 302 -4.76 24.58 -2.04
C LEU A 302 -6.15 23.96 -2.21
N THR A 303 -7.10 24.69 -2.77
CA THR A 303 -8.44 24.18 -3.09
C THR A 303 -8.62 24.13 -4.60
N ILE A 304 -8.90 22.94 -5.12
CA ILE A 304 -9.22 22.65 -6.51
C ILE A 304 -10.71 22.31 -6.57
N GLY A 305 -11.48 23.18 -7.22
CA GLY A 305 -12.92 23.03 -7.40
C GLY A 305 -13.75 24.07 -6.65
N ASN A 306 -14.90 23.63 -6.14
CA ASN A 306 -16.10 24.46 -6.03
C ASN A 306 -16.56 25.01 -7.39
N THR A 307 -16.37 24.20 -8.43
CA THR A 307 -16.86 24.47 -9.77
C THR A 307 -18.38 24.30 -9.78
N PRO A 308 -19.18 25.27 -10.24
CA PRO A 308 -20.62 25.08 -10.40
C PRO A 308 -20.93 23.88 -11.32
N ASP A 309 -21.99 23.13 -11.02
CA ASP A 309 -22.37 21.95 -11.81
C ASP A 309 -22.69 22.29 -13.29
N ASP A 310 -23.08 23.53 -13.56
CA ASP A 310 -23.40 24.08 -14.89
C ASP A 310 -22.27 24.94 -15.48
N SER A 311 -21.05 24.84 -14.93
CA SER A 311 -19.89 25.60 -15.42
C SER A 311 -19.58 25.29 -16.89
N GLU A 312 -19.40 26.33 -17.70
CA GLU A 312 -18.90 26.20 -19.08
C GLU A 312 -17.39 25.90 -19.14
N ASP A 313 -16.68 26.01 -18.01
CA ASP A 313 -15.24 25.78 -17.89
C ASP A 313 -14.93 24.85 -16.70
N PRO A 314 -15.36 23.56 -16.74
CA PRO A 314 -15.10 22.63 -15.65
C PRO A 314 -13.62 22.25 -15.58
N ILE A 315 -13.16 21.86 -14.39
CA ILE A 315 -11.79 21.33 -14.20
C ILE A 315 -11.74 19.90 -14.73
N LEU A 316 -10.88 19.66 -15.71
CA LEU A 316 -10.68 18.36 -16.36
C LEU A 316 -9.25 17.85 -16.23
N ASP A 317 -8.29 18.77 -16.14
CA ASP A 317 -6.85 18.46 -16.19
C ASP A 317 -6.10 19.17 -15.06
N LEU A 318 -5.36 18.42 -14.25
CA LEU A 318 -4.50 18.96 -13.18
C LEU A 318 -3.03 19.05 -13.60
N SER A 319 -2.67 18.70 -14.84
CA SER A 319 -1.29 18.79 -15.36
C SER A 319 -0.61 20.16 -15.16
N PRO A 320 -1.32 21.30 -15.17
CA PRO A 320 -0.69 22.59 -14.87
C PRO A 320 -0.15 22.69 -13.43
N LEU A 321 -0.58 21.82 -12.52
CA LEU A 321 -0.09 21.75 -11.13
C LEU A 321 1.12 20.81 -10.95
N ALA A 322 1.68 20.25 -12.03
CA ALA A 322 2.80 19.29 -11.97
C ALA A 322 4.06 19.83 -11.29
N THR A 323 4.21 21.15 -11.14
CA THR A 323 5.35 21.73 -10.40
C THR A 323 5.17 21.67 -8.89
N ILE A 324 3.95 21.50 -8.37
CA ILE A 324 3.67 21.53 -6.93
C ILE A 324 4.25 20.29 -6.26
N ASP A 325 5.17 20.54 -5.33
CA ASP A 325 5.85 19.53 -4.52
C ASP A 325 5.26 19.43 -3.11
N GLN A 326 4.76 20.54 -2.57
CA GLN A 326 4.28 20.59 -1.19
C GLN A 326 3.10 21.53 -0.99
N VAL A 327 2.14 21.06 -0.20
CA VAL A 327 1.08 21.86 0.41
C VAL A 327 1.28 21.87 1.93
N LYS A 328 1.53 23.04 2.50
CA LYS A 328 1.85 23.21 3.93
C LYS A 328 0.63 23.06 4.84
N ASN A 329 -0.58 23.18 4.32
CA ASN A 329 -1.83 22.91 5.06
C ASN A 329 -2.66 21.84 4.32
N ASN A 330 -3.93 22.12 4.02
CA ASN A 330 -4.85 21.17 3.40
C ASN A 330 -4.82 21.25 1.87
N LEU A 331 -4.91 20.09 1.22
CA LEU A 331 -5.27 19.98 -0.19
C LEU A 331 -6.74 19.57 -0.26
N ASN A 332 -7.58 20.43 -0.83
CA ASN A 332 -9.00 20.18 -1.01
C ASN A 332 -9.27 19.97 -2.50
N ILE A 333 -9.80 18.81 -2.89
CA ILE A 333 -10.26 18.51 -4.25
C ILE A 333 -11.76 18.26 -4.13
N ILE A 334 -12.55 19.31 -4.36
CA ILE A 334 -13.95 19.31 -3.94
C ILE A 334 -14.88 19.82 -5.05
N ASN A 335 -16.01 19.14 -5.25
CA ASN A 335 -17.04 19.53 -6.22
C ASN A 335 -16.47 19.73 -7.64
N ASN A 336 -15.83 18.70 -8.19
CA ASN A 336 -15.41 18.65 -9.60
C ASN A 336 -16.13 17.49 -10.29
N PRO A 337 -17.34 17.71 -10.83
CA PRO A 337 -18.18 16.62 -11.33
C PRO A 337 -17.59 15.92 -12.56
N GLU A 338 -16.79 16.64 -13.36
CA GLU A 338 -16.17 16.13 -14.60
C GLU A 338 -14.72 15.65 -14.43
N LEU A 339 -14.12 15.82 -13.24
CA LEU A 339 -12.74 15.41 -12.99
C LEU A 339 -12.65 13.88 -12.84
N ARG A 340 -11.86 13.24 -13.70
CA ARG A 340 -11.72 11.77 -13.75
C ARG A 340 -10.45 11.23 -13.12
N SER A 341 -9.42 12.06 -13.03
CA SER A 341 -8.07 11.66 -12.61
C SER A 341 -7.41 12.77 -11.80
N LEU A 342 -6.48 12.37 -10.92
CA LEU A 342 -5.57 13.27 -10.21
C LEU A 342 -4.21 13.43 -10.92
N GLU A 343 -4.07 12.91 -12.14
CA GLU A 343 -2.87 13.07 -12.96
C GLU A 343 -2.52 14.55 -13.10
N GLY A 344 -1.24 14.86 -12.90
CA GLY A 344 -0.75 16.23 -12.71
C GLY A 344 -0.37 16.54 -11.26
N LEU A 345 -0.82 15.74 -10.28
CA LEU A 345 -0.32 15.81 -8.90
C LEU A 345 0.82 14.81 -8.61
N ASN A 346 1.34 14.15 -9.66
CA ASN A 346 2.31 13.05 -9.58
C ASN A 346 3.62 13.39 -8.86
N TYR A 347 3.90 14.67 -8.62
CA TYR A 347 5.13 15.16 -7.98
C TYR A 347 4.89 15.76 -6.59
N LEU A 348 3.64 15.74 -6.10
CA LEU A 348 3.28 16.21 -4.77
C LEU A 348 3.75 15.20 -3.73
N ARG A 349 4.76 15.57 -2.94
CA ARG A 349 5.34 14.72 -1.89
C ARG A 349 4.72 14.92 -0.53
N TYR A 350 4.29 16.14 -0.21
CA TYR A 350 3.87 16.48 1.15
C TYR A 350 2.56 17.24 1.19
N ILE A 351 1.59 16.69 1.91
CA ILE A 351 0.43 17.40 2.42
C ILE A 351 0.55 17.38 3.93
N SER A 352 0.85 18.54 4.53
CA SER A 352 1.30 18.55 5.93
C SER A 352 0.15 18.32 6.92
N GLN A 353 -1.10 18.52 6.48
CA GLN A 353 -2.31 18.32 7.27
C GLN A 353 -3.22 17.29 6.58
N GLU A 354 -4.28 17.74 5.91
CA GLU A 354 -5.34 16.87 5.42
C GLU A 354 -5.49 16.93 3.89
N LEU A 355 -5.71 15.76 3.28
CA LEU A 355 -6.22 15.63 1.93
C LEU A 355 -7.74 15.42 2.03
N ILE A 356 -8.50 16.37 1.50
CA ILE A 356 -9.96 16.34 1.48
C ILE A 356 -10.40 16.15 0.03
N VAL A 357 -10.95 14.98 -0.30
CA VAL A 357 -11.51 14.67 -1.62
C VAL A 357 -13.01 14.45 -1.46
N LYS A 358 -13.81 15.39 -1.99
CA LYS A 358 -15.25 15.40 -1.72
C LYS A 358 -16.09 15.71 -2.96
N ASN A 359 -17.15 14.96 -3.17
CA ASN A 359 -18.12 15.20 -4.24
C ASN A 359 -17.48 15.28 -5.65
N ASN A 360 -16.57 14.36 -5.98
CA ASN A 360 -16.01 14.24 -7.34
C ASN A 360 -16.59 12.96 -7.97
N SER A 361 -17.78 13.08 -8.56
CA SER A 361 -18.61 11.95 -8.98
C SER A 361 -17.97 11.04 -10.02
N LEU A 362 -17.08 11.59 -10.86
CA LEU A 362 -16.40 10.85 -11.94
C LEU A 362 -14.94 10.51 -11.64
N LEU A 363 -14.41 10.85 -10.46
CA LEU A 363 -13.04 10.53 -10.09
C LEU A 363 -12.91 9.02 -9.85
N GLU A 364 -11.98 8.37 -10.54
CA GLU A 364 -11.90 6.89 -10.57
C GLU A 364 -10.82 6.31 -9.65
N SER A 365 -9.73 7.06 -9.38
CA SER A 365 -8.60 6.58 -8.57
C SER A 365 -7.74 7.72 -8.00
N PHE A 366 -6.76 7.34 -7.17
CA PHE A 366 -5.73 8.23 -6.60
C PHE A 366 -4.35 8.07 -7.25
N TYR A 367 -4.26 7.48 -8.45
CA TYR A 367 -2.98 7.22 -9.14
C TYR A 367 -2.09 8.47 -9.28
N GLY A 368 -2.70 9.66 -9.33
CA GLY A 368 -2.00 10.94 -9.34
C GLY A 368 -1.17 11.26 -8.09
N LEU A 369 -1.26 10.46 -7.01
CA LEU A 369 -0.63 10.72 -5.71
C LEU A 369 0.44 9.69 -5.33
N THR A 370 0.98 8.94 -6.28
CA THR A 370 1.96 7.86 -6.02
C THR A 370 3.28 8.33 -5.40
N SER A 371 3.65 9.60 -5.58
CA SER A 371 4.86 10.19 -4.97
C SER A 371 4.60 10.81 -3.59
N LEU A 372 3.38 10.72 -3.05
CA LEU A 372 3.05 11.29 -1.75
C LEU A 372 3.78 10.50 -0.65
N GLU A 373 4.61 11.18 0.12
CA GLU A 373 5.43 10.59 1.18
C GLU A 373 4.86 10.86 2.58
N LYS A 374 4.11 11.94 2.74
CA LYS A 374 3.51 12.31 4.03
C LYS A 374 2.12 12.89 3.87
N LEU A 375 1.19 12.30 4.61
CA LEU A 375 -0.18 12.75 4.75
C LEU A 375 -0.65 12.45 6.18
N ARG A 376 -1.12 13.46 6.91
CA ARG A 376 -1.58 13.27 8.29
C ARG A 376 -3.06 12.86 8.36
N GLY A 377 -3.91 13.49 7.56
CA GLY A 377 -5.35 13.23 7.53
C GLY A 377 -5.83 12.93 6.12
N LEU A 378 -6.76 11.98 6.00
CA LEU A 378 -7.41 11.64 4.74
C LEU A 378 -8.93 11.68 4.94
N ASN A 379 -9.61 12.52 4.16
CA ASN A 379 -11.05 12.60 4.15
C ASN A 379 -11.59 12.36 2.73
N LEU A 380 -12.34 11.27 2.60
CA LEU A 380 -12.98 10.82 1.38
C LEU A 380 -14.48 10.80 1.61
N THR A 381 -15.20 11.74 0.98
CA THR A 381 -16.64 11.88 1.16
C THR A 381 -17.35 11.96 -0.18
N ASN A 382 -18.35 11.11 -0.43
CA ASN A 382 -19.20 11.16 -1.63
C ASN A 382 -18.39 11.10 -2.96
N ASN A 383 -17.51 10.11 -3.13
CA ASN A 383 -16.82 9.88 -4.41
C ASN A 383 -17.17 8.47 -4.93
N PRO A 384 -18.36 8.29 -5.52
CA PRO A 384 -18.91 6.96 -5.82
C PRO A 384 -18.12 6.19 -6.89
N SER A 385 -17.40 6.87 -7.78
CA SER A 385 -16.66 6.21 -8.88
C SER A 385 -15.27 5.71 -8.50
N ILE A 386 -14.74 6.08 -7.33
CA ILE A 386 -13.41 5.65 -6.89
C ILE A 386 -13.46 4.16 -6.56
N ARG A 387 -12.73 3.35 -7.30
CA ARG A 387 -12.73 1.88 -7.18
C ARG A 387 -11.50 1.30 -6.54
N ASP A 388 -10.39 2.02 -6.63
CA ASP A 388 -9.12 1.60 -6.08
C ASP A 388 -8.45 2.75 -5.33
N PHE A 389 -7.74 2.39 -4.29
CA PHE A 389 -7.01 3.31 -3.43
C PHE A 389 -5.50 3.30 -3.75
N ASN A 390 -5.14 2.86 -4.96
CA ASN A 390 -3.76 2.85 -5.43
C ASN A 390 -3.20 4.28 -5.38
N GLY A 391 -1.98 4.39 -4.85
CA GLY A 391 -1.36 5.67 -4.51
C GLY A 391 -1.18 5.86 -3.01
N PHE A 392 -2.00 5.21 -2.17
CA PHE A 392 -1.87 5.35 -0.70
C PHE A 392 -0.91 4.36 -0.04
N ASN A 393 -0.53 3.27 -0.72
CA ASN A 393 0.31 2.19 -0.17
C ASN A 393 1.59 2.68 0.52
N HIS A 394 2.20 3.73 -0.01
CA HIS A 394 3.45 4.30 0.50
C HIS A 394 3.24 5.29 1.65
N VAL A 395 2.11 5.99 1.70
CA VAL A 395 1.85 7.07 2.66
C VAL A 395 0.96 6.64 3.83
N ALA A 396 0.24 5.51 3.70
CA ALA A 396 -0.71 5.01 4.69
C ALA A 396 -0.14 4.95 6.12
N SER A 397 1.15 4.63 6.25
CA SER A 397 1.87 4.57 7.54
C SER A 397 2.00 5.91 8.28
N THR A 398 1.73 7.02 7.59
CA THR A 398 1.78 8.38 8.17
C THR A 398 0.41 8.94 8.54
N ILE A 399 -0.66 8.27 8.11
CA ILE A 399 -2.04 8.72 8.32
C ILE A 399 -2.44 8.50 9.78
N GLU A 400 -2.83 9.59 10.44
CA GLU A 400 -3.35 9.62 11.80
C GLU A 400 -4.88 9.76 11.84
N SER A 401 -5.47 10.43 10.85
CA SER A 401 -6.93 10.64 10.78
C SER A 401 -7.48 10.12 9.46
N LEU A 402 -8.54 9.32 9.53
CA LEU A 402 -9.17 8.69 8.39
C LEU A 402 -10.69 8.89 8.46
N HIS A 403 -11.25 9.59 7.48
CA HIS A 403 -12.69 9.75 7.28
C HIS A 403 -13.04 9.14 5.91
N ILE A 404 -13.91 8.12 5.90
CA ILE A 404 -14.44 7.53 4.68
C ILE A 404 -15.97 7.51 4.77
N GLU A 405 -16.62 8.29 3.92
CA GLU A 405 -18.06 8.48 3.92
C GLU A 405 -18.67 8.34 2.53
N ASN A 406 -19.73 7.54 2.43
CA ASN A 406 -20.54 7.40 1.22
C ASN A 406 -19.69 7.11 -0.04
N MET A 407 -18.83 6.09 0.07
CA MET A 407 -18.00 5.57 -1.01
C MET A 407 -18.62 4.26 -1.53
N GLU A 408 -19.25 4.31 -2.71
CA GLU A 408 -20.04 3.19 -3.23
C GLU A 408 -19.21 1.91 -3.45
N HIS A 409 -17.95 2.04 -3.88
CA HIS A 409 -17.07 0.90 -4.13
C HIS A 409 -16.13 0.56 -2.96
N PHE A 410 -16.23 1.23 -1.81
CA PHE A 410 -15.41 0.91 -0.65
C PHE A 410 -15.89 -0.37 0.04
N ILE A 411 -15.10 -1.43 -0.06
CA ILE A 411 -15.42 -2.77 0.50
C ILE A 411 -14.65 -3.11 1.77
N GLY A 412 -13.59 -2.37 2.09
CA GLY A 412 -12.70 -2.57 3.24
C GLY A 412 -11.37 -1.84 3.09
N LEU A 413 -10.48 -1.97 4.07
CA LEU A 413 -9.13 -1.38 4.04
C LEU A 413 -8.05 -2.34 3.51
N LYS A 414 -8.28 -3.65 3.66
CA LYS A 414 -7.33 -4.69 3.26
C LYS A 414 -7.40 -4.91 1.75
N GLY A 415 -6.25 -4.85 1.08
CA GLY A 415 -6.14 -4.92 -0.37
C GLY A 415 -6.29 -3.55 -1.05
N GLU A 416 -6.58 -2.50 -0.27
CA GLU A 416 -6.83 -1.13 -0.75
C GLU A 416 -5.69 -0.17 -0.35
N GLY A 417 -4.48 -0.68 -0.09
CA GLY A 417 -3.32 0.19 0.16
C GLY A 417 -3.17 0.73 1.58
N PHE A 418 -4.04 0.31 2.50
CA PHE A 418 -3.98 0.68 3.92
C PHE A 418 -3.32 -0.38 4.81
N GLU A 419 -2.64 -1.37 4.22
CA GLU A 419 -2.03 -2.48 4.97
C GLU A 419 -0.96 -2.01 5.95
N ASN A 420 -0.34 -0.86 5.68
CA ASN A 420 0.69 -0.27 6.52
C ASN A 420 0.19 0.90 7.39
N ALA A 421 -1.13 1.12 7.49
CA ALA A 421 -1.73 2.23 8.26
C ALA A 421 -1.68 2.01 9.78
N ILE A 422 -0.48 2.10 10.37
CA ILE A 422 -0.19 1.72 11.76
C ILE A 422 -0.32 2.85 12.79
N LYS A 423 -0.78 4.04 12.39
CA LYS A 423 -0.84 5.26 13.23
C LYS A 423 -2.24 5.86 13.39
N LEU A 424 -3.30 5.08 13.12
CA LEU A 424 -4.67 5.58 13.10
C LEU A 424 -5.13 5.98 14.52
N LYS A 425 -5.48 7.26 14.67
CA LYS A 425 -6.00 7.88 15.90
C LYS A 425 -7.49 8.16 15.79
N ASP A 426 -7.90 8.90 14.77
CA ASP A 426 -9.30 9.30 14.60
C ASP A 426 -9.84 8.65 13.32
N VAL A 427 -10.69 7.64 13.48
CA VAL A 427 -11.25 6.86 12.36
C VAL A 427 -12.76 7.01 12.33
N ILE A 428 -13.29 7.50 11.21
CA ILE A 428 -14.70 7.76 10.97
C ILE A 428 -15.10 7.05 9.66
N ILE A 429 -15.97 6.04 9.76
CA ILE A 429 -16.45 5.24 8.63
C ILE A 429 -17.97 5.29 8.58
N LEU A 430 -18.51 6.03 7.62
CA LEU A 430 -19.93 6.40 7.58
C LEU A 430 -20.58 6.03 6.25
N GLU A 431 -21.80 5.50 6.29
CA GLU A 431 -22.66 5.44 5.10
C GLU A 431 -22.04 4.72 3.88
N ASN A 432 -21.16 3.73 4.08
CA ASN A 432 -20.56 2.97 2.98
C ASN A 432 -21.41 1.72 2.73
N PRO A 433 -22.26 1.68 1.67
CA PRO A 433 -23.30 0.67 1.51
C PRO A 433 -22.73 -0.73 1.22
N ASN A 434 -21.54 -0.81 0.62
CA ASN A 434 -20.90 -2.05 0.19
C ASN A 434 -19.69 -2.45 1.05
N LEU A 435 -19.45 -1.77 2.18
CA LEU A 435 -18.41 -2.16 3.12
C LEU A 435 -18.79 -3.47 3.80
N ILE A 436 -18.01 -4.54 3.58
CA ILE A 436 -18.30 -5.88 4.12
C ILE A 436 -17.40 -6.17 5.33
N HIS A 437 -16.10 -5.90 5.20
CA HIS A 437 -15.11 -6.17 6.23
C HIS A 437 -14.24 -4.94 6.46
N LEU A 438 -14.12 -4.52 7.72
CA LEU A 438 -13.28 -3.38 8.10
C LEU A 438 -12.07 -3.86 8.91
N SER A 439 -11.09 -4.44 8.22
CA SER A 439 -9.86 -4.93 8.84
C SER A 439 -8.87 -3.81 9.11
N PHE A 440 -8.37 -3.74 10.34
CA PHE A 440 -7.30 -2.80 10.70
C PHE A 440 -5.95 -3.53 10.80
N PRO A 441 -4.87 -2.97 10.23
CA PRO A 441 -3.54 -3.47 10.54
C PRO A 441 -3.22 -3.25 12.02
N THR A 442 -2.22 -3.97 12.55
CA THR A 442 -1.79 -3.82 13.94
C THR A 442 -1.35 -2.38 14.20
N GLN A 443 -2.06 -1.69 15.09
CA GLN A 443 -1.69 -0.34 15.51
C GLN A 443 -0.54 -0.43 16.52
N THR A 444 0.62 0.10 16.14
CA THR A 444 1.88 -0.14 16.88
C THR A 444 2.03 0.71 18.14
N GLU A 445 1.31 1.83 18.20
CA GLU A 445 1.34 2.79 19.31
C GLU A 445 0.01 2.77 20.08
N ASN A 446 0.04 3.00 21.40
CA ASN A 446 -1.18 3.33 22.14
C ASN A 446 -1.45 4.83 21.94
N LEU A 447 -2.44 5.16 21.11
CA LEU A 447 -2.71 6.51 20.63
C LEU A 447 -4.00 7.13 21.18
N ASN A 448 -4.67 6.50 22.14
CA ASN A 448 -6.03 6.88 22.56
C ASN A 448 -6.99 7.01 21.36
N SER A 449 -7.01 5.98 20.50
CA SER A 449 -7.72 6.03 19.23
C SER A 449 -9.25 6.06 19.41
N LYS A 450 -9.94 6.77 18.53
CA LYS A 450 -11.40 6.87 18.46
C LYS A 450 -11.87 6.24 17.15
N LEU A 451 -12.84 5.35 17.25
CA LEU A 451 -13.43 4.66 16.12
C LEU A 451 -14.93 4.86 16.09
N TYR A 452 -15.41 5.53 15.04
CA TYR A 452 -16.82 5.75 14.76
C TYR A 452 -17.19 4.99 13.49
N VAL A 453 -18.08 4.01 13.60
CA VAL A 453 -18.55 3.21 12.47
C VAL A 453 -20.07 3.25 12.46
N THR A 454 -20.63 4.02 11.54
CA THR A 454 -22.07 4.31 11.53
C THR A 454 -22.70 4.14 10.16
N ASN A 455 -23.92 3.60 10.11
CA ASN A 455 -24.71 3.47 8.88
C ASN A 455 -24.02 2.62 7.78
N ASN A 456 -23.26 1.56 8.12
CA ASN A 456 -22.66 0.66 7.12
C ASN A 456 -23.48 -0.65 7.05
N PRO A 457 -24.54 -0.72 6.21
CA PRO A 457 -25.53 -1.79 6.27
C PRO A 457 -25.00 -3.18 5.88
N ALA A 458 -23.92 -3.26 5.08
CA ALA A 458 -23.30 -4.51 4.64
C ALA A 458 -22.16 -4.99 5.56
N LEU A 459 -21.75 -4.19 6.56
CA LEU A 459 -20.61 -4.53 7.42
C LEU A 459 -20.94 -5.75 8.28
N ILE A 460 -20.14 -6.81 8.17
CA ILE A 460 -20.33 -8.07 8.90
C ILE A 460 -19.34 -8.21 10.05
N SER A 461 -18.09 -7.77 9.87
CA SER A 461 -17.02 -7.93 10.87
C SER A 461 -15.84 -6.98 10.62
N PHE A 462 -14.87 -7.00 11.54
CA PHE A 462 -13.59 -6.29 11.44
C PHE A 462 -12.44 -7.20 10.97
N GLY A 463 -12.77 -8.28 10.25
CA GLY A 463 -11.84 -9.12 9.48
C GLY A 463 -11.05 -10.19 10.23
N GLY A 464 -11.00 -10.15 11.57
CA GLY A 464 -10.27 -11.13 12.39
C GLY A 464 -8.74 -11.15 12.18
N GLY A 465 -8.02 -11.92 13.02
CA GLY A 465 -6.54 -12.07 12.98
C GLY A 465 -5.79 -11.29 14.07
N ASP A 466 -4.45 -11.18 13.92
CA ASP A 466 -3.56 -10.53 14.90
C ASP A 466 -3.48 -8.99 14.78
N GLY A 467 -4.27 -8.41 13.87
CA GLY A 467 -4.42 -6.96 13.67
C GLY A 467 -5.32 -6.28 14.69
N GLY A 468 -5.52 -4.97 14.54
CA GLY A 468 -6.44 -4.18 15.38
C GLY A 468 -5.76 -3.15 16.27
N PHE A 469 -6.59 -2.47 17.08
CA PHE A 469 -6.16 -1.42 18.00
C PHE A 469 -5.59 -2.03 19.29
N ARG A 470 -4.52 -1.42 19.79
CA ARG A 470 -4.03 -1.71 21.14
C ARG A 470 -4.98 -1.21 22.21
N TYR A 471 -5.54 -0.01 22.02
CA TYR A 471 -6.44 0.62 22.98
C TYR A 471 -7.35 1.58 22.22
N LEU A 472 -8.64 1.58 22.55
CA LEU A 472 -9.62 2.51 22.01
C LEU A 472 -10.13 3.40 23.14
N TRP A 473 -9.93 4.71 22.98
CA TRP A 473 -10.55 5.70 23.83
C TRP A 473 -12.07 5.69 23.63
N ILE A 474 -12.53 5.70 22.36
CA ILE A 474 -13.95 5.60 22.01
C ILE A 474 -14.15 4.52 20.94
N LEU A 475 -15.14 3.66 21.17
CA LEU A 475 -15.75 2.83 20.15
C LEU A 475 -17.24 3.17 20.06
N GLU A 476 -17.64 3.75 18.92
CA GLU A 476 -19.04 3.99 18.59
C GLU A 476 -19.44 3.17 17.35
N LEU A 477 -20.40 2.26 17.55
CA LEU A 477 -20.99 1.44 16.51
C LEU A 477 -22.48 1.77 16.43
N ASN A 478 -22.94 2.35 15.33
CA ASN A 478 -24.34 2.74 15.20
C ASN A 478 -24.96 2.31 13.86
N ASN A 479 -26.12 1.66 13.90
CA ASN A 479 -26.90 1.31 12.71
C ASN A 479 -26.12 0.46 11.67
N ASN A 480 -25.25 -0.44 12.15
CA ASN A 480 -24.56 -1.44 11.31
C ASN A 480 -25.38 -2.73 11.30
N LYS A 481 -26.41 -2.77 10.45
CA LYS A 481 -27.48 -3.79 10.51
C LYS A 481 -27.01 -5.23 10.30
N SER A 482 -25.91 -5.43 9.57
CA SER A 482 -25.36 -6.76 9.27
C SER A 482 -24.22 -7.19 10.19
N LEU A 483 -23.82 -6.35 11.16
CA LEU A 483 -22.65 -6.61 12.00
C LEU A 483 -22.94 -7.79 12.93
N GLU A 484 -22.16 -8.86 12.78
CA GLU A 484 -22.38 -10.14 13.47
C GLU A 484 -21.36 -10.35 14.61
N ASN A 485 -20.14 -9.84 14.48
CA ASN A 485 -19.10 -9.97 15.51
C ASN A 485 -18.10 -8.79 15.49
N LEU A 486 -17.29 -8.73 16.55
CA LEU A 486 -16.33 -7.66 16.82
C LEU A 486 -14.86 -8.12 16.70
N GLU A 487 -14.63 -9.27 16.06
CA GLU A 487 -13.29 -9.83 15.89
C GLU A 487 -12.41 -8.93 15.02
N GLY A 488 -11.17 -8.70 15.47
CA GLY A 488 -10.19 -7.85 14.77
C GLY A 488 -10.23 -6.37 15.17
N LEU A 489 -11.14 -5.94 16.05
CA LEU A 489 -11.13 -4.58 16.59
C LEU A 489 -9.96 -4.33 17.54
N LEU A 490 -9.71 -5.27 18.46
CA LEU A 490 -8.58 -5.23 19.37
C LEU A 490 -7.55 -6.29 19.00
N GLN A 491 -6.28 -5.94 19.12
CA GLN A 491 -5.18 -6.89 18.98
C GLN A 491 -5.17 -7.90 20.15
N PRO A 492 -4.52 -9.08 20.03
CA PRO A 492 -4.46 -10.09 21.09
C PRO A 492 -3.92 -9.59 22.45
N ASN A 493 -2.99 -8.64 22.43
CA ASN A 493 -2.46 -7.95 23.62
C ASN A 493 -3.05 -6.54 23.76
N GLY A 494 -4.35 -6.39 23.53
CA GLY A 494 -5.04 -5.12 23.72
C GLY A 494 -5.03 -4.68 25.20
N GLU A 495 -5.33 -3.41 25.43
CA GLU A 495 -5.52 -2.79 26.75
C GLU A 495 -6.98 -2.42 27.00
N GLY A 496 -7.86 -2.66 26.01
CA GLY A 496 -9.30 -2.54 26.12
C GLY A 496 -9.87 -1.25 25.54
N ILE A 497 -11.12 -0.97 25.92
CA ILE A 497 -11.92 0.16 25.45
C ILE A 497 -12.37 0.99 26.64
N GLU A 498 -12.25 2.33 26.56
CA GLU A 498 -12.71 3.24 27.61
C GLU A 498 -14.16 3.66 27.46
N ASP A 499 -14.61 4.11 26.28
CA ASP A 499 -16.00 4.44 25.98
C ASP A 499 -16.58 3.46 24.95
N LEU A 500 -17.67 2.78 25.32
CA LEU A 500 -18.36 1.84 24.44
C LEU A 500 -19.81 2.26 24.20
N ILE A 501 -20.09 2.60 22.94
CA ILE A 501 -21.42 2.96 22.45
C ILE A 501 -21.78 2.01 21.32
N VAL A 502 -22.80 1.17 21.52
CA VAL A 502 -23.30 0.21 20.52
C VAL A 502 -24.81 0.35 20.38
N LEU A 503 -25.23 0.91 19.25
CA LEU A 503 -26.59 1.32 18.98
C LEU A 503 -27.11 0.67 17.69
N ASN A 504 -28.34 0.17 17.71
CA ASN A 504 -29.03 -0.27 16.50
C ASN A 504 -28.22 -1.32 15.68
N THR A 505 -27.53 -2.25 16.34
CA THR A 505 -26.81 -3.37 15.71
C THR A 505 -27.56 -4.69 15.95
N PRO A 506 -28.66 -4.96 15.22
CA PRO A 506 -29.61 -6.02 15.55
C PRO A 506 -29.08 -7.44 15.41
N LYS A 507 -27.98 -7.68 14.68
CA LYS A 507 -27.38 -9.01 14.49
C LYS A 507 -26.29 -9.36 15.50
N LEU A 508 -25.77 -8.38 16.23
CA LEU A 508 -24.68 -8.60 17.17
C LEU A 508 -25.19 -9.39 18.39
N THR A 509 -24.59 -10.55 18.66
CA THR A 509 -25.02 -11.45 19.75
C THR A 509 -24.17 -11.34 21.01
N THR A 510 -22.92 -10.91 20.88
CA THR A 510 -21.96 -10.78 21.98
C THR A 510 -21.05 -9.58 21.77
N LEU A 511 -20.59 -8.98 22.86
CA LEU A 511 -19.50 -8.00 22.84
C LEU A 511 -18.10 -8.65 22.77
N SER A 512 -18.00 -9.97 22.97
CA SER A 512 -16.73 -10.70 22.81
C SER A 512 -16.21 -10.59 21.36
N PRO A 513 -14.88 -10.55 21.15
CA PRO A 513 -13.80 -10.68 22.12
C PRO A 513 -13.39 -9.36 22.80
N LEU A 514 -14.21 -8.30 22.73
CA LEU A 514 -13.86 -7.04 23.38
C LEU A 514 -13.78 -7.21 24.89
N PHE A 515 -12.96 -6.35 25.50
CA PHE A 515 -12.94 -6.13 26.93
C PHE A 515 -12.74 -4.64 27.18
N LEU A 516 -13.32 -4.16 28.27
CA LEU A 516 -13.17 -2.75 28.66
C LEU A 516 -11.82 -2.53 29.37
N ALA A 517 -11.34 -1.30 29.31
CA ALA A 517 -10.21 -0.85 30.11
C ALA A 517 -10.55 -0.88 31.61
N GLU A 518 -9.54 -0.77 32.47
CA GLU A 518 -9.75 -0.76 33.94
C GLU A 518 -10.63 0.42 34.38
N GLN A 519 -10.48 1.55 33.69
CA GLN A 519 -11.25 2.76 33.85
C GLN A 519 -12.08 2.98 32.57
N VAL A 520 -13.38 3.15 32.74
CA VAL A 520 -14.35 3.27 31.66
C VAL A 520 -15.05 4.61 31.82
N GLY A 521 -15.20 5.36 30.74
CA GLY A 521 -16.03 6.55 30.74
C GLY A 521 -17.49 6.13 30.59
N GLU A 522 -17.92 5.85 29.37
CA GLU A 522 -19.32 5.62 28.98
C GLU A 522 -19.63 4.18 28.57
N ILE A 523 -20.81 3.70 28.97
CA ILE A 523 -21.40 2.44 28.47
C ILE A 523 -22.82 2.72 27.99
N HIS A 524 -23.04 2.61 26.68
CA HIS A 524 -24.35 2.75 26.05
C HIS A 524 -24.64 1.60 25.09
N LEU A 525 -25.59 0.74 25.48
CA LEU A 525 -26.12 -0.33 24.64
C LEU A 525 -27.59 -0.08 24.36
N GLU A 526 -27.95 0.15 23.10
CA GLU A 526 -29.34 0.43 22.73
C GLU A 526 -29.79 -0.25 21.44
N ASN A 527 -31.01 -0.80 21.45
CA ASN A 527 -31.66 -1.38 20.27
C ASN A 527 -30.86 -2.51 19.60
N ASN A 528 -30.13 -3.32 20.37
CA ASN A 528 -29.37 -4.47 19.85
C ASN A 528 -30.19 -5.75 20.02
N ALA A 529 -31.07 -6.01 19.04
CA ALA A 529 -32.12 -7.02 19.10
C ALA A 529 -31.64 -8.45 19.44
N SER A 530 -30.42 -8.84 19.05
CA SER A 530 -29.87 -10.18 19.27
C SER A 530 -28.83 -10.26 20.37
N LEU A 531 -28.52 -9.14 21.06
CA LEU A 531 -27.44 -9.10 22.05
C LEU A 531 -27.82 -9.91 23.30
N GLU A 532 -27.04 -10.96 23.57
CA GLU A 532 -27.22 -11.90 24.69
C GLU A 532 -26.11 -11.80 25.73
N ASP A 533 -24.91 -11.41 25.32
CA ASP A 533 -23.70 -11.47 26.12
C ASP A 533 -22.95 -10.13 26.19
N ILE A 534 -22.84 -9.59 27.40
CA ILE A 534 -22.14 -8.34 27.72
C ILE A 534 -20.96 -8.57 28.69
N THR A 535 -20.44 -9.80 28.77
CA THR A 535 -19.35 -10.17 29.69
C THR A 535 -18.04 -9.42 29.44
N ALA A 536 -17.91 -8.74 28.29
CA ALA A 536 -16.84 -7.76 28.00
C ALA A 536 -16.63 -6.72 29.12
N PHE A 537 -17.66 -6.45 29.93
CA PHE A 537 -17.61 -5.50 31.04
C PHE A 537 -16.87 -6.03 32.28
N SER A 538 -16.55 -7.33 32.33
CA SER A 538 -15.97 -7.98 33.52
C SER A 538 -14.63 -7.38 33.93
N SER A 539 -13.83 -6.90 32.96
CA SER A 539 -12.51 -6.31 33.19
C SER A 539 -12.55 -4.91 33.82
N ALA A 540 -13.63 -4.16 33.63
CA ALA A 540 -13.77 -2.80 34.15
C ALA A 540 -13.80 -2.79 35.68
N LYS A 541 -13.07 -1.87 36.32
CA LYS A 541 -13.11 -1.67 37.78
C LYS A 541 -13.79 -0.38 38.17
N ILE A 542 -13.58 0.69 37.40
CA ILE A 542 -14.13 2.02 37.65
C ILE A 542 -14.92 2.47 36.43
N ILE A 543 -16.13 2.98 36.65
CA ILE A 543 -17.01 3.55 35.61
C ILE A 543 -17.24 5.03 35.97
N PHE A 544 -16.88 5.94 35.07
CA PHE A 544 -16.91 7.39 35.30
C PHE A 544 -18.18 8.09 34.80
N SER A 545 -19.00 7.42 33.98
CA SER A 545 -20.23 7.97 33.38
C SER A 545 -21.43 7.05 33.57
N ASP A 546 -22.51 7.34 32.84
CA ASP A 546 -23.79 6.63 32.91
C ASP A 546 -23.66 5.21 32.37
N ILE A 547 -24.50 4.33 32.93
CA ILE A 547 -24.73 2.99 32.39
C ILE A 547 -26.10 2.99 31.73
N THR A 548 -26.13 2.87 30.41
CA THR A 548 -27.36 2.87 29.62
C THR A 548 -27.51 1.55 28.88
N ILE A 549 -28.54 0.77 29.22
CA ILE A 549 -28.88 -0.51 28.58
C ILE A 549 -30.38 -0.51 28.25
N ILE A 550 -30.72 -0.22 27.00
CA ILE A 550 -32.10 0.01 26.56
C ILE A 550 -32.45 -0.90 25.38
N ASN A 551 -33.60 -1.58 25.45
CA ASN A 551 -34.15 -2.35 24.33
C ASN A 551 -33.16 -3.37 23.72
N ASN A 552 -32.55 -4.20 24.58
CA ASN A 552 -31.76 -5.37 24.20
C ASN A 552 -32.56 -6.63 24.61
N PRO A 553 -33.56 -7.05 23.80
CA PRO A 553 -34.60 -7.98 24.23
C PRO A 553 -34.12 -9.42 24.48
N GLN A 554 -32.93 -9.81 24.01
CA GLN A 554 -32.35 -11.14 24.27
C GLN A 554 -31.45 -11.20 25.50
N LEU A 555 -31.11 -10.05 26.10
CA LEU A 555 -30.28 -9.99 27.30
C LEU A 555 -31.04 -10.55 28.51
N LYS A 556 -30.52 -11.61 29.13
CA LYS A 556 -31.18 -12.32 30.26
C LYS A 556 -30.61 -11.94 31.63
N SER A 557 -29.34 -11.56 31.66
CA SER A 557 -28.62 -11.15 32.87
C SER A 557 -27.70 -9.98 32.60
N LEU A 558 -27.28 -9.30 33.66
CA LEU A 558 -26.26 -8.25 33.62
C LEU A 558 -24.85 -8.79 33.90
N ASN A 559 -24.60 -10.06 33.57
CA ASN A 559 -23.29 -10.68 33.79
C ASN A 559 -22.22 -9.93 32.98
N GLY A 560 -21.12 -9.61 33.62
CA GLY A 560 -20.14 -8.60 33.19
C GLY A 560 -20.00 -7.47 34.21
N PHE A 561 -21.04 -7.19 35.01
CA PHE A 561 -20.99 -6.16 36.05
C PHE A 561 -20.51 -6.63 37.43
N GLU A 562 -20.16 -7.90 37.60
CA GLU A 562 -19.67 -8.45 38.87
C GLU A 562 -18.30 -7.87 39.27
N GLY A 563 -17.86 -8.21 40.50
CA GLY A 563 -16.52 -7.90 40.99
C GLY A 563 -16.42 -6.64 41.86
N GLY A 564 -17.56 -6.06 42.24
CA GLY A 564 -17.58 -4.91 43.16
C GLY A 564 -17.08 -3.61 42.54
N LYS A 565 -17.46 -3.37 41.26
CA LYS A 565 -17.08 -2.18 40.48
C LYS A 565 -17.44 -0.89 41.19
N GLU A 566 -16.66 0.15 40.96
CA GLU A 566 -16.90 1.49 41.49
C GLU A 566 -17.47 2.39 40.40
N LEU A 567 -18.72 2.80 40.57
CA LEU A 567 -19.32 3.87 39.78
C LEU A 567 -18.90 5.19 40.44
N TYR A 568 -18.00 5.91 39.78
CA TYR A 568 -17.43 7.16 40.26
C TYR A 568 -17.93 8.32 39.41
N TYR A 569 -18.31 9.44 40.04
CA TYR A 569 -18.78 10.60 39.30
C TYR A 569 -18.14 11.89 39.80
N PHE A 570 -17.54 12.66 38.89
CA PHE A 570 -16.93 13.95 39.19
C PHE A 570 -17.53 15.09 38.37
N VAL A 571 -17.52 16.29 38.95
CA VAL A 571 -17.71 17.54 38.20
C VAL A 571 -16.32 17.99 37.76
N TYR A 572 -16.13 18.23 36.46
CA TYR A 572 -14.87 18.75 35.92
C TYR A 572 -14.52 20.07 36.61
N LYS A 573 -13.35 20.15 37.28
CA LYS A 573 -12.85 21.37 37.95
C LYS A 573 -12.04 22.28 37.02
N GLY A 574 -12.40 22.33 35.73
CA GLY A 574 -11.87 23.35 34.81
C GLY A 574 -12.71 24.63 34.82
N THR A 575 -12.22 25.70 34.23
CA THR A 575 -13.09 26.84 33.85
C THR A 575 -14.12 26.31 32.86
N ASP A 576 -15.39 26.34 33.24
CA ASP A 576 -16.54 26.04 32.39
C ASP A 576 -16.34 26.68 31.00
N PRO A 577 -16.23 25.90 29.91
CA PRO A 577 -16.13 26.45 28.56
C PRO A 577 -17.43 27.18 28.13
N TYR A 578 -18.51 27.05 28.90
CA TYR A 578 -19.80 27.72 28.72
C TYR A 578 -20.28 28.38 30.01
N PRO A 579 -19.59 29.45 30.49
CA PRO A 579 -19.87 30.07 31.78
C PRO A 579 -21.35 30.48 31.91
N GLY A 580 -22.11 29.72 32.70
CA GLY A 580 -23.52 29.99 32.99
C GLY A 580 -24.47 28.79 32.93
N TYR A 581 -24.02 27.61 32.51
CA TYR A 581 -24.85 26.41 32.44
C TYR A 581 -24.41 25.37 33.49
N VAL A 582 -25.06 25.34 34.66
CA VAL A 582 -24.90 24.23 35.62
C VAL A 582 -25.77 23.07 35.16
N TRP A 583 -25.33 22.34 34.13
CA TRP A 583 -25.86 21.00 33.86
C TRP A 583 -25.08 20.00 34.72
N SER A 584 -25.73 19.46 35.73
CA SER A 584 -25.27 18.23 36.37
C SER A 584 -26.49 17.33 36.52
N PRO A 585 -26.88 16.60 35.45
CA PRO A 585 -27.92 15.59 35.56
C PRO A 585 -27.50 14.58 36.65
N PRO A 586 -28.47 13.93 37.33
CA PRO A 586 -28.12 12.86 38.24
C PRO A 586 -27.34 11.78 37.50
N VAL A 587 -26.41 11.15 38.20
CA VAL A 587 -25.76 9.90 37.78
C VAL A 587 -26.85 8.86 37.54
N LYS A 588 -26.89 8.24 36.37
CA LYS A 588 -27.96 7.32 35.98
C LYS A 588 -27.44 5.93 35.66
N ILE A 589 -28.03 4.97 36.35
CA ILE A 589 -28.18 3.61 35.82
C ILE A 589 -29.54 3.53 35.14
N THR A 590 -29.54 3.47 33.81
CA THR A 590 -30.74 3.39 32.98
C THR A 590 -30.82 2.00 32.36
N ILE A 591 -31.76 1.18 32.80
CA ILE A 591 -31.96 -0.18 32.29
C ILE A 591 -33.43 -0.34 31.94
N LYS A 592 -33.74 -0.30 30.64
CA LYS A 592 -35.12 -0.23 30.17
C LYS A 592 -35.44 -1.17 29.03
N ASP A 593 -36.67 -1.66 29.03
CA ASP A 593 -37.27 -2.33 27.88
C ASP A 593 -36.44 -3.56 27.39
N ASN A 594 -35.61 -4.15 28.26
CA ASN A 594 -34.90 -5.40 27.98
C ASN A 594 -35.84 -6.56 28.35
N THR A 595 -36.67 -6.97 27.40
CA THR A 595 -37.86 -7.82 27.65
C THR A 595 -37.57 -9.23 28.15
N SER A 596 -36.31 -9.71 28.11
CA SER A 596 -35.90 -11.01 28.68
C SER A 596 -35.06 -10.88 29.95
N LEU A 597 -34.76 -9.66 30.40
CA LEU A 597 -33.82 -9.41 31.49
C LEU A 597 -34.45 -9.69 32.85
N VAL A 598 -33.98 -10.76 33.51
CA VAL A 598 -34.48 -11.23 34.81
C VAL A 598 -33.44 -11.20 35.92
N ASP A 599 -32.14 -11.27 35.58
CA ASP A 599 -31.07 -11.36 36.57
C ASP A 599 -30.24 -10.06 36.64
N PHE A 600 -30.41 -9.33 37.75
CA PHE A 600 -29.71 -8.09 38.05
C PHE A 600 -28.60 -8.28 39.10
N CYS A 601 -28.31 -9.51 39.51
CA CYS A 601 -27.46 -9.79 40.67
C CYS A 601 -26.01 -9.32 40.50
N ALA A 602 -25.54 -9.18 39.25
CA ALA A 602 -24.23 -8.61 38.95
C ALA A 602 -24.06 -7.17 39.47
N LEU A 603 -25.14 -6.39 39.60
CA LEU A 603 -25.08 -5.02 40.11
C LEU A 603 -25.04 -4.92 41.65
N LYS A 604 -25.23 -6.03 42.38
CA LYS A 604 -25.40 -6.05 43.84
C LYS A 604 -24.27 -5.35 44.58
N ASP A 605 -23.03 -5.62 44.16
CA ASP A 605 -21.83 -5.18 44.86
C ASP A 605 -21.23 -3.89 44.28
N ILE A 606 -21.93 -3.23 43.32
CA ILE A 606 -21.47 -1.96 42.76
C ILE A 606 -21.45 -0.88 43.85
N LYS A 607 -20.28 -0.28 44.05
CA LYS A 607 -20.05 0.86 44.93
C LYS A 607 -20.35 2.13 44.15
N VAL A 608 -21.13 3.03 44.73
CA VAL A 608 -21.47 4.32 44.11
C VAL A 608 -20.78 5.42 44.91
N THR A 609 -19.81 6.10 44.29
CA THR A 609 -19.04 7.20 44.88
C THR A 609 -19.38 8.49 44.15
N LEU A 610 -20.03 9.42 44.84
CA LEU A 610 -20.56 10.66 44.26
C LEU A 610 -19.73 11.86 44.75
N ALA A 611 -19.14 12.62 43.83
CA ALA A 611 -18.57 13.93 44.18
C ALA A 611 -19.68 14.93 44.54
N ASN A 612 -19.40 15.84 45.48
CA ASN A 612 -20.22 17.02 45.78
C ASN A 612 -21.71 16.76 46.11
N ASN A 613 -22.06 15.58 46.67
CA ASN A 613 -23.46 15.18 46.95
C ASN A 613 -24.37 15.22 45.69
N LEU A 614 -23.82 14.94 44.51
CA LEU A 614 -24.64 14.81 43.31
C LEU A 614 -25.75 13.76 43.52
N PRO A 615 -26.98 14.00 43.05
CA PRO A 615 -28.05 13.02 43.17
C PRO A 615 -27.73 11.79 42.31
N PHE A 616 -27.92 10.60 42.89
CA PHE A 616 -27.88 9.33 42.17
C PHE A 616 -29.32 8.91 41.83
N ALA A 617 -29.54 8.55 40.57
CA ALA A 617 -30.84 8.09 40.08
C ALA A 617 -30.69 6.73 39.39
N THR A 618 -31.70 5.89 39.53
CA THR A 618 -31.83 4.67 38.74
C THR A 618 -33.17 4.66 38.04
N GLU A 619 -33.18 4.14 36.83
CA GLU A 619 -34.40 3.94 36.07
C GLU A 619 -34.43 2.53 35.50
N ILE A 620 -35.02 1.62 36.29
CA ILE A 620 -35.19 0.21 35.97
C ILE A 620 -36.69 -0.04 35.74
N LYS A 621 -37.10 -0.13 34.47
CA LYS A 621 -38.52 -0.33 34.10
C LYS A 621 -38.66 -1.00 32.74
N GLY A 622 -39.79 -1.67 32.49
CA GLY A 622 -40.05 -2.30 31.19
C GLY A 622 -39.24 -3.57 30.90
N ASN A 623 -38.41 -4.03 31.83
CA ASN A 623 -37.69 -5.30 31.73
C ASN A 623 -38.58 -6.48 32.18
N ALA A 624 -38.14 -7.74 32.00
CA ALA A 624 -38.89 -8.90 32.51
C ALA A 624 -38.99 -8.91 34.05
N PHE A 625 -37.94 -8.47 34.74
CA PHE A 625 -37.94 -8.19 36.18
C PHE A 625 -37.48 -6.75 36.43
N ASN A 626 -38.13 -6.02 37.35
CA ASN A 626 -37.83 -4.60 37.59
C ASN A 626 -37.61 -4.32 39.10
N PRO A 627 -36.51 -4.84 39.68
CA PRO A 627 -36.20 -4.58 41.07
C PRO A 627 -35.78 -3.11 41.26
N SER A 628 -36.08 -2.55 42.44
CA SER A 628 -35.46 -1.28 42.84
C SER A 628 -33.96 -1.51 43.09
N PHE A 629 -33.14 -0.47 42.99
CA PHE A 629 -31.72 -0.59 43.26
C PHE A 629 -31.42 -1.01 44.72
N ASP A 630 -32.28 -0.62 45.67
CA ASP A 630 -32.18 -1.06 47.06
C ASP A 630 -32.48 -2.55 47.24
N ASN A 631 -33.42 -3.11 46.45
CA ASN A 631 -33.71 -4.54 46.44
C ASN A 631 -32.51 -5.33 45.90
N ILE A 632 -31.91 -4.85 44.79
CA ILE A 632 -30.69 -5.44 44.22
C ILE A 632 -29.59 -5.52 45.29
N ARG A 633 -29.33 -4.41 46.01
CA ARG A 633 -28.32 -4.36 47.10
C ARG A 633 -28.60 -5.32 48.25
N ARG A 634 -29.87 -5.61 48.55
CA ARG A 634 -30.28 -6.61 49.55
C ARG A 634 -30.21 -8.06 49.04
N GLY A 635 -29.91 -8.27 47.76
CA GLY A 635 -29.89 -9.59 47.12
C GLY A 635 -31.23 -10.05 46.55
N GLU A 636 -32.26 -9.18 46.55
CA GLU A 636 -33.54 -9.38 45.87
C GLU A 636 -33.41 -8.98 44.39
N CYS A 637 -32.46 -9.60 43.69
CA CYS A 637 -31.97 -9.19 42.36
C CYS A 637 -32.46 -10.09 41.20
N LYS A 638 -33.32 -11.06 41.50
CA LYS A 638 -33.99 -11.95 40.53
C LYS A 638 -35.37 -12.39 41.06
N PRO A 639 -36.30 -12.82 40.18
CA PRO A 639 -37.64 -13.29 40.57
C PRO A 639 -37.68 -14.43 41.57
#